data_AF-A0A7X9H0I2-F1
#
_entry.id   AF-A0A7X9H0I2-F1
#
_cell.length_a   1.000
_cell.length_b   1.000
_cell.length_c   1.000
_cell.angle_alpha   90.00
_cell.angle_beta   90.00
_cell.angle_gamma   90.00
#
_symmetry.space_group_name_H-M   'P 1'
#
loop_
_entity.id
_entity.type
_entity.pdbx_description
1 polymer ?
#
loop_
_entity_poly.entity_id
_entity_poly.type
_entity_poly.pdbx_seq_one_letter_code
_entity_poly.pdbx_strand_id
1 'polypeptide(L)'
;MDLEKLLAKRELCINDNPPSCVATCPIHVDVKGFMEQVQNKNFEKAYNILEKRMPMSRVIARVCDHPCENVCVRKEKGGSISISEVEKAIVEYGFHKKKEGPSIPTNNRKIAIIGGGISGLTCALDLEKKGYLVTIYERSDRLGGRLNQLVGDILPQEVLVEEIESIKKTKIKVKMGIEISKANIGKLQSEYEAIYIGTGKWEAQLNIDEITLATEMEGVFVGGTIATKSDSIILSVSTGKIAANSIDRYVQKTSLTAYREKESSYETELEIDTSELIEENRIVPSSTIYSREEAIKEAERCLLCECAKCYKACPHLQYEKLMPKEYIRKIHHNERVILGDRYANITINSCMVCGLCKNVCPTGLDMAEIIRDTRRSMVEREKMPPSAHDFALKDMEFNRSEYFHLLRHEPGMGQSTFIFFPGCQLCSSYPQYVDKSYAYLMEILEGGVGLYLNCCGAPGEWAGRYDLFQASINKIYSDWESMGKPIIILACSTCYYIFENYIPDIEIISLWKIFNEKGLPNTTDNGRGKSLVVHDSCTARDYSHIYDSIRDIAYKLEYELIEPELTKKETQCCGYGGLAYFANREFSTYATDQRVQEKDGEYLAYCAMCRDLFVSRGKRTLHILDLIFGEDMEKLSMKKGPTLSERRNNRLKFKISILNKFWGEKLNLKEEYSDIDLIIDEHIKKLMEDRLILEADIKKVIGHSEENQNIFYNTENNHYLSFRRMLNVTYWVEYVKNGDSYKIITIYSHRMDVQGE
;
A
#
# COMPACT_ATOMS: atom_id res chain seq x y z
N MET A 1 14.94 -1.17 -15.77
CA MET A 1 13.64 -1.89 -15.69
C MET A 1 12.93 -1.83 -17.05
N ASP A 2 12.36 -2.95 -17.47
CA ASP A 2 11.51 -3.03 -18.66
C ASP A 2 10.23 -2.17 -18.48
N LEU A 3 10.03 -1.23 -19.40
CA LEU A 3 8.90 -0.29 -19.32
C LEU A 3 7.57 -0.97 -19.61
N GLU A 4 7.55 -1.89 -20.60
CA GLU A 4 6.33 -2.59 -20.97
C GLU A 4 5.88 -3.48 -19.80
N LYS A 5 6.83 -4.17 -19.15
CA LYS A 5 6.56 -4.94 -17.93
C LYS A 5 6.00 -4.05 -16.81
N LEU A 6 6.57 -2.87 -16.55
CA LEU A 6 6.08 -1.97 -15.50
C LEU A 6 4.67 -1.44 -15.81
N LEU A 7 4.42 -1.01 -17.05
CA LEU A 7 3.12 -0.49 -17.46
C LEU A 7 2.06 -1.58 -17.45
N ALA A 8 2.38 -2.80 -17.89
CA ALA A 8 1.47 -3.94 -17.79
C ALA A 8 1.08 -4.22 -16.32
N LYS A 9 2.05 -4.20 -15.40
CA LYS A 9 1.76 -4.34 -13.95
C LYS A 9 0.92 -3.18 -13.40
N ARG A 10 1.09 -1.96 -13.90
CA ARG A 10 0.29 -0.80 -13.49
C ARG A 10 -1.19 -1.02 -13.78
N GLU A 11 -1.52 -1.62 -14.92
CA GLU A 11 -2.91 -1.88 -15.32
C GLU A 11 -3.59 -3.00 -14.52
N LEU A 12 -2.84 -3.82 -13.77
CA LEU A 12 -3.43 -4.73 -12.80
C LEU A 12 -4.11 -4.01 -11.63
N CYS A 13 -3.75 -2.74 -11.37
CA CYS A 13 -4.35 -1.98 -10.27
C CYS A 13 -5.71 -1.40 -10.71
N ILE A 14 -6.78 -1.97 -10.15
CA ILE A 14 -8.18 -1.58 -10.39
C ILE A 14 -8.69 -0.47 -9.45
N ASN A 15 -7.82 0.16 -8.65
CA ASN A 15 -8.25 1.14 -7.64
C ASN A 15 -8.92 2.40 -8.23
N ASP A 16 -8.53 2.81 -9.45
CA ASP A 16 -9.12 3.97 -10.13
C ASP A 16 -10.42 3.64 -10.88
N ASN A 17 -10.82 2.37 -10.91
CA ASN A 17 -12.11 1.97 -11.46
C ASN A 17 -13.24 2.35 -10.47
N PRO A 18 -14.33 2.98 -10.95
CA PRO A 18 -15.40 3.43 -10.09
C PRO A 18 -16.27 2.26 -9.60
N PRO A 19 -17.05 2.44 -8.51
CA PRO A 19 -18.07 1.50 -8.09
C PRO A 19 -19.08 1.18 -9.21
N SER A 20 -19.64 -0.03 -9.19
CA SER A 20 -20.63 -0.48 -10.18
C SER A 20 -21.82 0.48 -10.31
N CYS A 21 -22.32 1.00 -9.18
CA CYS A 21 -23.41 1.98 -9.14
C CYS A 21 -23.07 3.30 -9.85
N VAL A 22 -21.80 3.73 -9.81
CA VAL A 22 -21.32 4.95 -10.48
C VAL A 22 -21.07 4.68 -11.97
N ALA A 23 -20.42 3.56 -12.31
CA ALA A 23 -20.13 3.17 -13.69
C ALA A 23 -21.42 2.94 -14.50
N THR A 24 -22.43 2.31 -13.89
CA THR A 24 -23.72 1.99 -14.52
C THR A 24 -24.64 3.21 -14.58
N CYS A 25 -24.50 4.18 -13.68
CA CYS A 25 -25.29 5.41 -13.76
C CYS A 25 -25.01 6.12 -15.09
N PRO A 26 -26.02 6.36 -15.97
CA PRO A 26 -25.81 6.95 -17.30
C PRO A 26 -25.23 8.37 -17.29
N ILE A 27 -25.17 9.02 -16.13
CA ILE A 27 -24.58 10.35 -15.92
C ILE A 27 -23.48 10.35 -14.85
N HIS A 28 -23.06 9.16 -14.39
CA HIS A 28 -22.00 8.92 -13.42
C HIS A 28 -22.11 9.77 -12.15
N VAL A 29 -23.29 9.78 -11.52
CA VAL A 29 -23.46 10.39 -10.18
C VAL A 29 -22.52 9.70 -9.20
N ASP A 30 -21.85 10.49 -8.37
CA ASP A 30 -20.91 10.01 -7.35
C ASP A 30 -21.67 9.45 -6.13
N VAL A 31 -22.20 8.23 -6.30
CA VAL A 31 -22.95 7.51 -5.28
C VAL A 31 -22.12 7.27 -4.03
N LYS A 32 -20.86 6.85 -4.19
CA LYS A 32 -19.95 6.64 -3.04
C LYS A 32 -19.79 7.93 -2.24
N GLY A 33 -19.47 9.03 -2.91
CA GLY A 33 -19.20 10.31 -2.26
C GLY A 33 -20.40 10.84 -1.49
N PHE A 34 -21.61 10.83 -2.07
CA PHE A 34 -22.76 11.33 -1.32
C PHE A 34 -23.19 10.39 -0.19
N MET A 35 -23.06 9.06 -0.37
CA MET A 35 -23.37 8.10 0.70
C MET A 35 -22.47 8.30 1.91
N GLU A 36 -21.17 8.51 1.69
CA GLU A 36 -20.22 8.86 2.75
C GLU A 36 -20.62 10.15 3.48
N GLN A 37 -21.09 11.17 2.76
CA GLN A 37 -21.56 12.41 3.41
C GLN A 37 -22.85 12.19 4.21
N VAL A 38 -23.77 11.33 3.76
CA VAL A 38 -24.97 10.98 4.52
C VAL A 38 -24.63 10.18 5.78
N GLN A 39 -23.70 9.21 5.72
CA GLN A 39 -23.16 8.53 6.91
C GLN A 39 -22.60 9.54 7.93
N ASN A 40 -21.90 10.57 7.44
CA ASN A 40 -21.39 11.68 8.24
C ASN A 40 -22.45 12.75 8.61
N LYS A 41 -23.74 12.47 8.38
CA LYS A 41 -24.90 13.33 8.69
C LYS A 41 -24.88 14.69 7.95
N ASN A 42 -24.14 14.79 6.86
CA ASN A 42 -23.94 16.02 6.10
C ASN A 42 -24.74 16.03 4.78
N PHE A 43 -26.04 16.22 4.89
CA PHE A 43 -26.97 16.24 3.75
C PHE A 43 -26.70 17.41 2.78
N GLU A 44 -26.20 18.55 3.26
CA GLU A 44 -25.87 19.69 2.41
C GLU A 44 -24.68 19.37 1.47
N LYS A 45 -23.60 18.77 2.00
CA LYS A 45 -22.48 18.30 1.18
C LYS A 45 -22.91 17.19 0.24
N ALA A 46 -23.76 16.26 0.69
CA ALA A 46 -24.33 15.22 -0.16
C ALA A 46 -25.12 15.82 -1.35
N TYR A 47 -25.94 16.84 -1.11
CA TYR A 47 -26.69 17.56 -2.14
C TYR A 47 -25.75 18.24 -3.15
N ASN A 48 -24.69 18.90 -2.66
CA ASN A 48 -23.67 19.50 -3.52
C ASN A 48 -22.95 18.48 -4.40
N ILE A 49 -22.77 17.23 -3.94
CA ILE A 49 -22.20 16.14 -4.74
C ILE A 49 -23.17 15.72 -5.85
N LEU A 50 -24.46 15.52 -5.53
CA LEU A 50 -25.50 15.18 -6.51
C LEU A 50 -25.58 16.23 -7.63
N GLU A 51 -25.64 17.51 -7.25
CA GLU A 51 -25.86 18.61 -8.19
C GLU A 51 -24.70 18.83 -9.18
N LYS A 52 -23.50 18.30 -8.91
CA LYS A 52 -22.37 18.36 -9.85
C LYS A 52 -22.66 17.62 -11.15
N ARG A 53 -23.40 16.50 -11.08
CA ARG A 53 -23.68 15.63 -12.22
C ARG A 53 -25.16 15.62 -12.60
N MET A 54 -26.06 15.81 -11.65
CA MET A 54 -27.50 15.69 -11.85
C MET A 54 -28.16 17.07 -12.10
N PRO A 55 -28.55 17.39 -13.36
CA PRO A 55 -29.31 18.61 -13.64
C PRO A 55 -30.72 18.50 -13.05
N MET A 56 -31.34 19.60 -12.62
CA MET A 56 -32.67 19.58 -12.01
C MET A 56 -32.78 18.49 -10.91
N SER A 57 -31.78 18.46 -10.01
CA SER A 57 -31.57 17.36 -9.07
C SER A 57 -32.80 17.07 -8.21
N ARG A 58 -33.63 18.08 -7.93
CA ARG A 58 -34.85 17.88 -7.14
C ARG A 58 -35.92 17.09 -7.87
N VAL A 59 -35.97 17.22 -9.19
CA VAL A 59 -36.85 16.43 -10.06
C VAL A 59 -36.25 15.05 -10.26
N ILE A 60 -35.00 14.95 -10.73
CA ILE A 60 -34.39 13.67 -11.12
C ILE A 60 -34.35 12.69 -9.94
N ALA A 61 -33.99 13.13 -8.73
CA ALA A 61 -33.97 12.27 -7.53
C ALA A 61 -35.33 11.60 -7.24
N ARG A 62 -36.44 12.15 -7.76
CA ARG A 62 -37.79 11.61 -7.57
C ARG A 62 -38.25 10.70 -8.71
N VAL A 63 -37.77 10.93 -9.94
CA VAL A 63 -38.28 10.27 -11.15
C VAL A 63 -37.26 9.37 -11.86
N CYS A 64 -36.03 9.28 -11.35
CA CYS A 64 -35.01 8.40 -11.91
C CYS A 64 -35.44 6.92 -11.82
N ASP A 65 -35.05 6.13 -12.83
CA ASP A 65 -35.32 4.69 -12.87
C ASP A 65 -34.29 3.86 -12.05
N HIS A 66 -33.31 4.54 -11.44
CA HIS A 66 -32.27 4.00 -10.55
C HIS A 66 -31.58 2.70 -11.04
N PRO A 67 -31.01 2.67 -12.26
CA PRO A 67 -30.30 1.48 -12.75
C PRO A 67 -29.08 1.11 -11.90
N CYS A 68 -28.55 2.06 -11.12
CA CYS A 68 -27.47 1.86 -10.17
C CYS A 68 -27.81 0.88 -9.03
N GLU A 69 -29.08 0.74 -8.63
CA GLU A 69 -29.50 -0.21 -7.60
C GLU A 69 -29.45 -1.67 -8.10
N ASN A 70 -29.64 -1.89 -9.41
CA ASN A 70 -29.68 -3.24 -10.01
C ASN A 70 -28.32 -3.94 -10.01
N VAL A 71 -27.23 -3.16 -10.01
CA VAL A 71 -25.84 -3.63 -10.06
C VAL A 71 -25.13 -3.51 -8.70
N CYS A 72 -25.88 -3.20 -7.64
CA CYS A 72 -25.32 -3.07 -6.30
C CYS A 72 -24.75 -4.41 -5.83
N VAL A 73 -23.47 -4.44 -5.44
CA VAL A 73 -22.80 -5.68 -4.99
C VAL A 73 -23.42 -6.29 -3.72
N ARG A 74 -24.22 -5.51 -2.97
CA ARG A 74 -24.96 -5.99 -1.78
C ARG A 74 -26.26 -6.71 -2.10
N LYS A 75 -26.70 -6.78 -3.35
CA LYS A 75 -28.01 -7.31 -3.75
C LYS A 75 -28.31 -8.67 -3.11
N GLU A 76 -27.33 -9.57 -3.10
CA GLU A 76 -27.44 -10.93 -2.55
C GLU A 76 -27.26 -11.03 -1.01
N LYS A 77 -27.08 -9.89 -0.32
CA LYS A 77 -26.79 -9.79 1.12
C LYS A 77 -27.81 -8.90 1.85
N GLY A 78 -29.09 -9.21 1.66
CA GLY A 78 -30.22 -8.47 2.25
C GLY A 78 -30.74 -7.30 1.40
N GLY A 79 -30.43 -7.32 0.09
CA GLY A 79 -30.91 -6.37 -0.89
C GLY A 79 -29.97 -5.18 -1.15
N SER A 80 -30.16 -4.55 -2.31
CA SER A 80 -29.41 -3.37 -2.74
C SER A 80 -29.57 -2.19 -1.78
N ILE A 81 -28.63 -1.25 -1.85
CA ILE A 81 -28.81 0.06 -1.21
C ILE A 81 -29.91 0.84 -1.91
N SER A 82 -30.78 1.48 -1.12
CA SER A 82 -31.90 2.32 -1.52
C SER A 82 -31.43 3.70 -1.97
N ILE A 83 -30.61 3.72 -3.02
CA ILE A 83 -30.08 4.95 -3.60
C ILE A 83 -31.21 5.96 -3.89
N SER A 84 -32.34 5.50 -4.43
CA SER A 84 -33.54 6.31 -4.66
C SER A 84 -34.02 7.05 -3.42
N GLU A 85 -34.22 6.32 -2.33
CA GLU A 85 -34.78 6.89 -1.10
C GLU A 85 -33.79 7.82 -0.41
N VAL A 86 -32.49 7.50 -0.49
CA VAL A 86 -31.42 8.36 0.00
C VAL A 86 -31.31 9.65 -0.84
N GLU A 87 -31.40 9.58 -2.17
CA GLU A 87 -31.39 10.77 -3.04
C GLU A 87 -32.58 11.72 -2.73
N LYS A 88 -33.78 11.16 -2.54
CA LYS A 88 -34.96 11.95 -2.12
C LYS A 88 -34.72 12.64 -0.78
N ALA A 89 -34.17 11.93 0.21
CA ALA A 89 -33.84 12.50 1.52
C ALA A 89 -32.73 13.56 1.43
N ILE A 90 -31.71 13.36 0.58
CA ILE A 90 -30.67 14.38 0.33
C ILE A 90 -31.27 15.66 -0.19
N VAL A 91 -32.18 15.56 -1.17
CA VAL A 91 -32.87 16.75 -1.69
C VAL A 91 -33.74 17.39 -0.61
N GLU A 92 -34.52 16.61 0.14
CA GLU A 92 -35.42 17.15 1.16
C GLU A 92 -34.68 17.90 2.25
N TYR A 93 -33.53 17.37 2.69
CA TYR A 93 -32.85 17.82 3.90
C TYR A 93 -31.56 18.60 3.67
N GLY A 94 -31.02 18.55 2.46
CA GLY A 94 -29.76 19.18 2.06
C GLY A 94 -29.92 20.27 1.01
N PHE A 95 -31.10 20.39 0.39
CA PHE A 95 -31.36 21.45 -0.57
C PHE A 95 -31.20 22.83 0.07
N HIS A 96 -30.48 23.67 -0.66
CA HIS A 96 -30.37 25.09 -0.37
C HIS A 96 -30.35 25.84 -1.71
N LYS A 97 -30.94 27.03 -1.74
CA LYS A 97 -30.88 27.88 -2.94
C LYS A 97 -29.43 28.32 -3.14
N LYS A 98 -28.87 28.01 -4.32
CA LYS A 98 -27.53 28.47 -4.68
C LYS A 98 -27.45 30.00 -4.64
N LYS A 99 -26.36 30.51 -4.06
CA LYS A 99 -25.98 31.91 -4.21
C LYS A 99 -25.58 32.16 -5.67
N GLU A 100 -26.02 33.27 -6.24
CA GLU A 100 -25.65 33.63 -7.60
C GLU A 100 -24.12 33.79 -7.69
N GLY A 101 -23.50 32.93 -8.49
CA GLY A 101 -22.08 33.01 -8.80
C GLY A 101 -21.80 34.02 -9.91
N PRO A 102 -20.53 34.32 -10.21
CA PRO A 102 -20.16 35.17 -11.34
C PRO A 102 -20.71 34.57 -12.64
N SER A 103 -21.34 35.41 -13.47
CA SER A 103 -21.91 35.01 -14.74
C SER A 103 -20.82 34.55 -15.70
N ILE A 104 -20.99 33.38 -16.31
CA ILE A 104 -20.06 32.88 -17.33
C ILE A 104 -20.17 33.78 -18.58
N PRO A 105 -19.04 34.30 -19.11
CA PRO A 105 -19.02 35.08 -20.33
C PRO A 105 -19.61 34.29 -21.50
N THR A 106 -20.39 34.98 -22.35
CA THR A 106 -20.96 34.35 -23.54
C THR A 106 -19.90 34.24 -24.63
N ASN A 107 -19.85 33.11 -25.33
CA ASN A 107 -19.01 32.96 -26.53
C ASN A 107 -19.71 33.50 -27.80
N ASN A 108 -20.92 34.04 -27.67
CA ASN A 108 -21.79 34.58 -28.74
C ASN A 108 -22.23 33.56 -29.81
N ARG A 109 -21.96 32.27 -29.59
CA ARG A 109 -22.32 31.17 -30.49
C ARG A 109 -23.72 30.68 -30.17
N LYS A 110 -24.57 30.53 -31.18
CA LYS A 110 -26.01 30.27 -31.00
C LYS A 110 -26.35 28.81 -31.25
N ILE A 111 -27.06 28.20 -30.29
CA ILE A 111 -27.54 26.81 -30.39
C ILE A 111 -29.06 26.76 -30.25
N ALA A 112 -29.74 26.01 -31.12
CA ALA A 112 -31.18 25.77 -31.04
C ALA A 112 -31.47 24.41 -30.40
N ILE A 113 -32.45 24.37 -29.52
CA ILE A 113 -32.94 23.17 -28.86
C ILE A 113 -34.43 23.03 -29.18
N ILE A 114 -34.82 21.91 -29.75
CA ILE A 114 -36.19 21.62 -30.14
C ILE A 114 -36.77 20.62 -29.15
N GLY A 115 -37.73 21.07 -28.33
CA GLY A 115 -38.33 20.32 -27.24
C GLY A 115 -37.81 20.74 -25.86
N GLY A 116 -38.73 21.17 -25.00
CA GLY A 116 -38.50 21.61 -23.62
C GLY A 116 -38.70 20.51 -22.58
N GLY A 117 -38.54 19.23 -22.96
CA GLY A 117 -38.54 18.09 -22.04
C GLY A 117 -37.20 17.88 -21.34
N ILE A 118 -37.12 16.93 -20.41
CA ILE A 118 -35.94 16.70 -19.55
C ILE A 118 -34.60 16.61 -20.32
N SER A 119 -34.61 15.96 -21.49
CA SER A 119 -33.43 15.82 -22.34
C SER A 119 -32.98 17.15 -22.96
N GLY A 120 -33.93 17.92 -23.51
CA GLY A 120 -33.68 19.24 -24.06
C GLY A 120 -33.26 20.26 -22.99
N LEU A 121 -33.92 20.25 -21.83
CA LEU A 121 -33.54 21.09 -20.69
C LEU A 121 -32.13 20.75 -20.19
N THR A 122 -31.78 19.46 -20.12
CA THR A 122 -30.43 19.02 -19.75
C THR A 122 -29.39 19.53 -20.73
N CYS A 123 -29.62 19.33 -22.04
CA CYS A 123 -28.73 19.82 -23.09
C CYS A 123 -28.56 21.35 -23.01
N ALA A 124 -29.66 22.07 -22.78
CA ALA A 124 -29.68 23.52 -22.65
C ALA A 124 -28.82 24.02 -21.48
N LEU A 125 -29.00 23.42 -20.31
CA LEU A 125 -28.29 23.79 -19.09
C LEU A 125 -26.79 23.52 -19.20
N ASP A 126 -26.39 22.39 -19.80
CA ASP A 126 -24.98 22.07 -19.98
C ASP A 126 -24.29 22.98 -21.01
N LEU A 127 -24.98 23.33 -22.10
CA LEU A 127 -24.47 24.28 -23.09
C LEU A 127 -24.41 25.72 -22.55
N GLU A 128 -25.41 26.14 -21.76
CA GLU A 128 -25.39 27.47 -21.13
C GLU A 128 -24.21 27.61 -20.17
N LYS A 129 -23.90 26.55 -19.39
CA LYS A 129 -22.70 26.50 -18.53
C LYS A 129 -21.38 26.57 -19.31
N LYS A 130 -21.39 26.29 -20.61
CA LYS A 130 -20.23 26.45 -21.52
C LYS A 130 -20.21 27.82 -22.22
N GLY A 131 -21.16 28.71 -21.92
CA GLY A 131 -21.22 30.08 -22.44
C GLY A 131 -21.98 30.23 -23.76
N TYR A 132 -22.69 29.20 -24.23
CA TYR A 132 -23.47 29.26 -25.47
C TYR A 132 -24.77 30.06 -25.31
N LEU A 133 -25.18 30.73 -26.39
CA LEU A 133 -26.49 31.40 -26.48
C LEU A 133 -27.56 30.38 -26.92
N VAL A 134 -28.25 29.80 -25.94
CA VAL A 134 -29.22 28.72 -26.18
C VAL A 134 -30.64 29.27 -26.36
N THR A 135 -31.35 28.78 -27.39
CA THR A 135 -32.79 29.01 -27.57
C THR A 135 -33.55 27.69 -27.61
N ILE A 136 -34.50 27.49 -26.68
CA ILE A 136 -35.42 26.37 -26.65
C ILE A 136 -36.70 26.72 -27.40
N TYR A 137 -37.11 25.87 -28.33
CA TYR A 137 -38.39 25.89 -29.01
C TYR A 137 -39.28 24.79 -28.43
N GLU A 138 -40.40 25.16 -27.83
CA GLU A 138 -41.38 24.25 -27.23
C GLU A 138 -42.73 24.43 -27.90
N ARG A 139 -43.36 23.32 -28.27
CA ARG A 139 -44.68 23.31 -28.93
C ARG A 139 -45.80 23.65 -27.97
N SER A 140 -45.71 23.16 -26.73
CA SER A 140 -46.68 23.46 -25.67
C SER A 140 -46.53 24.90 -25.16
N ASP A 141 -47.51 25.30 -24.37
CA ASP A 141 -47.51 26.47 -23.49
C ASP A 141 -46.71 26.30 -22.18
N ARG A 142 -46.09 25.13 -21.95
CA ARG A 142 -45.29 24.82 -20.75
C ARG A 142 -44.09 23.92 -21.03
N LEU A 143 -43.04 24.08 -20.24
CA LEU A 143 -41.86 23.21 -20.24
C LEU A 143 -42.08 21.94 -19.43
N GLY A 144 -41.10 21.02 -19.48
CA GLY A 144 -41.08 19.77 -18.71
C GLY A 144 -41.43 18.54 -19.53
N GLY A 145 -42.06 18.70 -20.70
CA GLY A 145 -42.43 17.58 -21.57
C GLY A 145 -43.16 16.48 -20.80
N ARG A 146 -42.66 15.24 -20.88
CA ARG A 146 -43.25 14.09 -20.16
C ARG A 146 -43.16 14.14 -18.64
N LEU A 147 -42.31 14.98 -18.05
CA LEU A 147 -42.28 15.16 -16.60
C LEU A 147 -43.64 15.62 -16.06
N ASN A 148 -44.38 16.39 -16.87
CA ASN A 148 -45.75 16.82 -16.53
C ASN A 148 -46.73 15.64 -16.37
N GLN A 149 -46.43 14.48 -16.94
CA GLN A 149 -47.25 13.26 -16.81
C GLN A 149 -46.93 12.50 -15.51
N LEU A 150 -45.80 12.79 -14.87
CA LEU A 150 -45.36 12.19 -13.61
C LEU A 150 -45.75 13.03 -12.39
N VAL A 151 -46.37 14.19 -12.61
CA VAL A 151 -46.83 15.09 -11.54
C VAL A 151 -47.94 14.42 -10.74
N GLY A 152 -47.80 14.42 -9.43
CA GLY A 152 -48.67 13.72 -8.48
C GLY A 152 -47.88 13.25 -7.27
N ASP A 153 -48.13 12.04 -6.80
CA ASP A 153 -47.48 11.48 -5.61
C ASP A 153 -45.96 11.30 -5.78
N ILE A 154 -45.50 11.08 -7.02
CA ILE A 154 -44.08 10.86 -7.34
C ILE A 154 -43.34 12.20 -7.46
N LEU A 155 -43.89 13.14 -8.23
CA LEU A 155 -43.29 14.45 -8.48
C LEU A 155 -44.28 15.56 -8.06
N PRO A 156 -44.05 16.23 -6.93
CA PRO A 156 -44.88 17.37 -6.53
C PRO A 156 -44.82 18.48 -7.58
N GLN A 157 -45.97 19.07 -7.88
CA GLN A 157 -46.09 20.09 -8.92
C GLN A 157 -45.19 21.30 -8.63
N GLU A 158 -45.09 21.70 -7.37
CA GLU A 158 -44.30 22.82 -6.89
C GLU A 158 -42.81 22.61 -7.20
N VAL A 159 -42.30 21.39 -7.01
CA VAL A 159 -40.90 21.06 -7.28
C VAL A 159 -40.56 21.22 -8.76
N LEU A 160 -41.43 20.72 -9.66
CA LEU A 160 -41.23 20.86 -11.09
C LEU A 160 -41.31 22.33 -11.54
N VAL A 161 -42.27 23.09 -11.02
CA VAL A 161 -42.43 24.51 -11.34
C VAL A 161 -41.22 25.30 -10.86
N GLU A 162 -40.76 25.11 -9.63
CA GLU A 162 -39.59 25.83 -9.09
C GLU A 162 -38.31 25.54 -9.88
N GLU A 163 -38.10 24.29 -10.30
CA GLU A 163 -36.95 23.90 -11.12
C GLU A 163 -37.04 24.50 -12.52
N ILE A 164 -38.21 24.51 -13.16
CA ILE A 164 -38.42 25.19 -14.46
C ILE A 164 -38.22 26.72 -14.33
N GLU A 165 -38.71 27.34 -13.26
CA GLU A 165 -38.50 28.77 -13.01
C GLU A 165 -37.02 29.09 -12.79
N SER A 166 -36.23 28.17 -12.23
CA SER A 166 -34.77 28.34 -12.12
C SER A 166 -34.10 28.45 -13.49
N ILE A 167 -34.62 27.75 -14.51
CA ILE A 167 -34.11 27.81 -15.88
C ILE A 167 -34.36 29.20 -16.48
N LYS A 168 -35.50 29.83 -16.17
CA LYS A 168 -35.80 31.21 -16.62
C LYS A 168 -34.85 32.27 -16.05
N LYS A 169 -34.14 31.95 -14.96
CA LYS A 169 -33.10 32.83 -14.39
C LYS A 169 -31.75 32.70 -15.09
N THR A 170 -31.58 31.70 -15.94
CA THR A 170 -30.39 31.55 -16.80
C THR A 170 -30.50 32.43 -18.05
N LYS A 171 -29.46 32.44 -18.89
CA LYS A 171 -29.49 33.16 -20.18
C LYS A 171 -30.26 32.41 -21.29
N ILE A 172 -30.85 31.25 -20.98
CA ILE A 172 -31.58 30.42 -21.94
C ILE A 172 -32.86 31.15 -22.38
N LYS A 173 -33.03 31.34 -23.69
CA LYS A 173 -34.27 31.88 -24.26
C LYS A 173 -35.26 30.76 -24.52
N VAL A 174 -36.52 30.96 -24.14
CA VAL A 174 -37.57 29.96 -24.36
C VAL A 174 -38.66 30.56 -25.25
N LYS A 175 -39.00 29.86 -26.33
CA LYS A 175 -40.07 30.19 -27.27
C LYS A 175 -41.14 29.08 -27.22
N MET A 176 -42.25 29.37 -26.54
CA MET A 176 -43.38 28.44 -26.36
C MET A 176 -44.42 28.61 -27.48
N GLY A 177 -45.27 27.60 -27.68
CA GLY A 177 -46.28 27.59 -28.74
C GLY A 177 -45.72 27.46 -30.16
N ILE A 178 -44.44 27.06 -30.31
CA ILE A 178 -43.78 26.93 -31.61
C ILE A 178 -43.46 25.47 -31.87
N GLU A 179 -44.17 24.87 -32.82
CA GLU A 179 -43.82 23.56 -33.37
C GLU A 179 -42.74 23.71 -34.45
N ILE A 180 -41.69 22.89 -34.35
CA ILE A 180 -40.59 22.83 -35.32
C ILE A 180 -40.63 21.44 -35.97
N SER A 181 -40.81 21.40 -37.28
CA SER A 181 -40.75 20.18 -38.10
C SER A 181 -39.47 20.10 -38.91
N LYS A 182 -39.27 19.02 -39.67
CA LYS A 182 -38.12 18.85 -40.58
C LYS A 182 -38.03 19.99 -41.59
N ALA A 183 -39.15 20.53 -42.03
CA ALA A 183 -39.20 21.66 -42.97
C ALA A 183 -38.54 22.94 -42.42
N ASN A 184 -38.44 23.08 -41.09
CA ASN A 184 -37.82 24.23 -40.44
C ASN A 184 -36.31 24.09 -40.20
N ILE A 185 -35.74 22.87 -40.31
CA ILE A 185 -34.35 22.60 -39.97
C ILE A 185 -33.38 23.43 -40.81
N GLY A 186 -33.58 23.50 -42.13
CA GLY A 186 -32.71 24.30 -43.02
C GLY A 186 -32.69 25.80 -42.65
N LYS A 187 -33.83 26.36 -42.23
CA LYS A 187 -33.88 27.73 -41.72
C LYS A 187 -33.11 27.87 -40.41
N LEU A 188 -33.29 26.94 -39.47
CA LEU A 188 -32.56 26.98 -38.20
C LEU A 188 -31.05 26.82 -38.39
N GLN A 189 -30.58 26.01 -39.35
CA GLN A 189 -29.16 25.87 -39.67
C GLN A 189 -28.53 27.18 -40.19
N SER A 190 -29.33 28.09 -40.76
CA SER A 190 -28.85 29.42 -41.17
C SER A 190 -28.75 30.42 -40.01
N GLU A 191 -29.44 30.16 -38.90
CA GLU A 191 -29.52 31.06 -37.73
C GLU A 191 -28.68 30.58 -36.53
N TYR A 192 -28.39 29.28 -36.47
CA TYR A 192 -27.76 28.57 -35.36
C TYR A 192 -26.63 27.67 -35.86
N GLU A 193 -25.57 27.55 -35.07
CA GLU A 193 -24.40 26.73 -35.43
C GLU A 193 -24.65 25.24 -35.22
N ALA A 194 -25.54 24.88 -34.29
CA ALA A 194 -25.99 23.51 -34.10
C ALA A 194 -27.44 23.47 -33.61
N ILE A 195 -28.08 22.33 -33.84
CA ILE A 195 -29.47 22.06 -33.47
C ILE A 195 -29.52 20.77 -32.67
N TYR A 196 -30.26 20.76 -31.56
CA TYR A 196 -30.59 19.57 -30.79
C TYR A 196 -32.08 19.24 -30.92
N ILE A 197 -32.41 17.99 -31.22
CA ILE A 197 -33.79 17.48 -31.29
C ILE A 197 -34.06 16.60 -30.06
N GLY A 198 -34.96 17.05 -29.19
CA GLY A 198 -35.37 16.39 -27.94
C GLY A 198 -36.89 16.34 -27.77
N THR A 199 -37.66 16.24 -28.87
CA THR A 199 -39.14 16.29 -28.90
C THR A 199 -39.82 14.99 -28.47
N GLY A 200 -39.06 13.93 -28.25
CA GLY A 200 -39.54 12.59 -27.87
C GLY A 200 -40.08 11.75 -29.03
N LYS A 201 -40.79 12.37 -29.99
CA LYS A 201 -41.11 11.78 -31.29
C LYS A 201 -40.70 12.73 -32.40
N TRP A 202 -40.21 12.17 -33.50
CA TRP A 202 -39.84 12.91 -34.71
C TRP A 202 -40.58 12.33 -35.91
N GLU A 203 -40.95 13.20 -36.85
CA GLU A 203 -41.79 12.84 -38.02
C GLU A 203 -41.08 11.97 -39.06
N ALA A 204 -39.75 11.86 -38.98
CA ALA A 204 -38.95 11.01 -39.85
C ALA A 204 -38.02 10.12 -39.02
N GLN A 205 -37.67 8.96 -39.58
CA GLN A 205 -36.58 8.16 -39.03
C GLN A 205 -35.26 8.87 -39.33
N LEU A 206 -34.44 9.04 -38.29
CA LEU A 206 -33.10 9.63 -38.37
C LEU A 206 -32.06 8.52 -38.28
N ASN A 207 -30.95 8.68 -38.99
CA ASN A 207 -29.78 7.83 -38.79
C ASN A 207 -28.92 8.46 -37.68
N ILE A 208 -28.80 7.79 -36.55
CA ILE A 208 -28.21 8.35 -35.32
C ILE A 208 -26.91 7.62 -35.02
N ASP A 209 -25.82 8.37 -34.91
CA ASP A 209 -24.57 7.83 -34.40
C ASP A 209 -24.68 7.59 -32.88
N GLU A 210 -24.45 6.35 -32.44
CA GLU A 210 -24.71 5.94 -31.05
C GLU A 210 -23.76 6.59 -30.03
N ILE A 211 -22.58 7.05 -30.47
CA ILE A 211 -21.54 7.63 -29.59
C ILE A 211 -21.71 9.14 -29.47
N THR A 212 -21.97 9.80 -30.61
CA THR A 212 -21.97 11.25 -30.73
C THR A 212 -23.38 11.82 -30.75
N LEU A 213 -24.40 10.99 -31.02
CA LEU A 213 -25.78 11.41 -31.20
C LEU A 213 -25.98 12.39 -32.37
N ALA A 214 -25.00 12.47 -33.28
CA ALA A 214 -25.11 13.20 -34.53
C ALA A 214 -26.06 12.48 -35.49
N THR A 215 -26.72 13.24 -36.35
CA THR A 215 -27.58 12.71 -37.40
C THR A 215 -26.91 12.80 -38.77
N GLU A 216 -27.58 12.30 -39.81
CA GLU A 216 -27.17 12.51 -41.20
C GLU A 216 -27.21 13.99 -41.64
N MET A 217 -27.89 14.86 -40.88
CA MET A 217 -27.95 16.29 -41.15
C MET A 217 -26.82 17.02 -40.41
N GLU A 218 -26.01 17.78 -41.17
CA GLU A 218 -24.86 18.52 -40.64
C GLU A 218 -25.25 19.48 -39.51
N GLY A 219 -24.54 19.38 -38.38
CA GLY A 219 -24.80 20.22 -37.19
C GLY A 219 -26.09 19.88 -36.44
N VAL A 220 -26.76 18.77 -36.74
CA VAL A 220 -27.98 18.34 -36.07
C VAL A 220 -27.72 17.09 -35.22
N PHE A 221 -28.08 17.20 -33.94
CA PHE A 221 -27.93 16.17 -32.92
C PHE A 221 -29.30 15.81 -32.34
N VAL A 222 -29.45 14.60 -31.80
CA VAL A 222 -30.74 14.12 -31.30
C VAL A 222 -30.59 13.34 -30.00
N GLY A 223 -31.55 13.42 -29.10
CA GLY A 223 -31.53 12.62 -27.88
C GLY A 223 -32.91 12.40 -27.28
N GLY A 224 -32.95 12.05 -26.00
CA GLY A 224 -34.17 11.57 -25.36
C GLY A 224 -34.67 10.26 -25.98
N THR A 225 -35.98 10.03 -25.93
CA THR A 225 -36.60 8.78 -26.38
C THR A 225 -36.39 8.47 -27.87
N ILE A 226 -36.08 9.48 -28.70
CA ILE A 226 -35.78 9.29 -30.12
C ILE A 226 -34.48 8.49 -30.29
N ALA A 227 -33.44 8.84 -29.50
CA ALA A 227 -32.16 8.15 -29.54
C ALA A 227 -32.17 6.86 -28.70
N THR A 228 -32.74 6.91 -27.49
CA THR A 228 -32.67 5.77 -26.54
C THR A 228 -33.66 4.65 -26.87
N LYS A 229 -34.74 4.94 -27.62
CA LYS A 229 -35.88 4.04 -27.85
C LYS A 229 -36.45 3.45 -26.53
N SER A 230 -36.29 4.18 -25.43
CA SER A 230 -36.65 3.75 -24.07
C SER A 230 -37.34 4.89 -23.33
N ASP A 231 -38.28 4.56 -22.44
CA ASP A 231 -38.99 5.55 -21.63
C ASP A 231 -38.20 6.04 -20.41
N SER A 232 -37.00 5.50 -20.17
CA SER A 232 -36.14 5.87 -19.05
C SER A 232 -35.83 7.37 -19.03
N ILE A 233 -36.08 7.98 -17.87
CA ILE A 233 -35.80 9.38 -17.62
C ILE A 233 -34.29 9.61 -17.56
N ILE A 234 -33.55 8.74 -16.88
CA ILE A 234 -32.11 8.94 -16.69
C ILE A 234 -31.32 8.75 -17.98
N LEU A 235 -31.74 7.84 -18.88
CA LEU A 235 -31.17 7.73 -20.23
C LEU A 235 -31.48 8.97 -21.09
N SER A 236 -32.66 9.57 -20.93
CA SER A 236 -33.01 10.83 -21.60
C SER A 236 -32.14 12.00 -21.14
N VAL A 237 -31.79 12.04 -19.84
CA VAL A 237 -30.85 13.02 -19.27
C VAL A 237 -29.44 12.76 -19.83
N SER A 238 -28.98 11.50 -19.82
CA SER A 238 -27.66 11.10 -20.34
C SER A 238 -27.46 11.52 -21.78
N THR A 239 -28.40 11.21 -22.67
CA THR A 239 -28.34 11.62 -24.08
C THR A 239 -28.31 13.14 -24.25
N GLY A 240 -29.02 13.90 -23.40
CA GLY A 240 -28.92 15.36 -23.39
C GLY A 240 -27.52 15.88 -23.06
N LYS A 241 -26.82 15.23 -22.11
CA LYS A 241 -25.43 15.57 -21.76
C LYS A 241 -24.43 15.17 -22.84
N ILE A 242 -24.56 13.95 -23.37
CA ILE A 242 -23.73 13.42 -24.44
C ILE A 242 -23.83 14.33 -25.67
N ALA A 243 -25.05 14.72 -26.05
CA ALA A 243 -25.30 15.62 -27.17
C ALA A 243 -24.78 17.05 -26.91
N ALA A 244 -24.91 17.58 -25.69
CA ALA A 244 -24.30 18.86 -25.34
C ALA A 244 -22.77 18.84 -25.49
N ASN A 245 -22.12 17.71 -25.15
CA ASN A 245 -20.69 17.55 -25.39
C ASN A 245 -20.36 17.42 -26.88
N SER A 246 -21.17 16.69 -27.65
CA SER A 246 -21.00 16.57 -29.11
C SER A 246 -21.18 17.90 -29.83
N ILE A 247 -22.20 18.67 -29.47
CA ILE A 247 -22.45 20.02 -29.99
C ILE A 247 -21.26 20.92 -29.69
N ASP A 248 -20.78 20.94 -28.45
CA ASP A 248 -19.61 21.74 -28.07
C ASP A 248 -18.37 21.35 -28.91
N ARG A 249 -18.10 20.06 -29.07
CA ARG A 249 -16.96 19.56 -29.87
C ARG A 249 -17.10 19.90 -31.35
N TYR A 250 -18.30 19.75 -31.91
CA TYR A 250 -18.63 20.10 -33.30
C TYR A 250 -18.39 21.58 -33.55
N VAL A 251 -18.95 22.41 -32.68
CA VAL A 251 -18.84 23.87 -32.71
C VAL A 251 -17.37 24.29 -32.54
N GLN A 252 -16.60 23.65 -31.66
CA GLN A 252 -15.16 23.89 -31.51
C GLN A 252 -14.29 23.26 -32.63
N LYS A 253 -14.86 22.51 -33.57
CA LYS A 253 -14.15 21.78 -34.64
C LYS A 253 -13.08 20.81 -34.08
N THR A 254 -13.42 20.12 -33.00
CA THR A 254 -12.60 19.06 -32.39
C THR A 254 -13.17 17.67 -32.70
N SER A 255 -12.40 16.60 -32.43
CA SER A 255 -12.87 15.23 -32.67
C SER A 255 -14.14 14.92 -31.87
N LEU A 256 -15.18 14.45 -32.57
CA LEU A 256 -16.45 14.03 -31.97
C LEU A 256 -16.35 12.67 -31.29
N THR A 257 -15.50 11.77 -31.78
CA THR A 257 -15.47 10.36 -31.40
C THR A 257 -14.36 9.99 -30.41
N ALA A 258 -13.35 10.85 -30.23
CA ALA A 258 -12.21 10.52 -29.37
C ALA A 258 -12.58 10.46 -27.87
N TYR A 259 -12.22 9.35 -27.21
CA TYR A 259 -12.37 9.12 -25.76
C TYR A 259 -13.82 9.26 -25.27
N ARG A 260 -14.74 8.55 -25.93
CA ARG A 260 -16.19 8.62 -25.69
C ARG A 260 -16.78 7.34 -25.10
N GLU A 261 -15.98 6.27 -24.99
CA GLU A 261 -16.43 4.91 -24.68
C GLU A 261 -17.06 4.78 -23.28
N LYS A 262 -16.73 5.71 -22.37
CA LYS A 262 -17.20 5.73 -20.97
C LYS A 262 -18.06 6.95 -20.64
N GLU A 263 -18.72 7.57 -21.63
CA GLU A 263 -19.64 8.71 -21.39
C GLU A 263 -21.06 8.29 -20.97
N SER A 264 -21.47 7.06 -21.30
CA SER A 264 -22.72 6.46 -20.85
C SER A 264 -22.42 5.29 -19.91
N SER A 265 -23.44 4.51 -19.55
CA SER A 265 -23.28 3.32 -18.71
C SER A 265 -22.24 2.34 -19.26
N TYR A 266 -21.35 1.87 -18.40
CA TYR A 266 -20.39 0.81 -18.71
C TYR A 266 -20.17 -0.10 -17.50
N GLU A 267 -19.65 -1.30 -17.75
CA GLU A 267 -19.28 -2.24 -16.70
C GLU A 267 -17.91 -1.87 -16.11
N THR A 268 -17.83 -1.85 -14.78
CA THR A 268 -16.58 -1.54 -14.08
C THR A 268 -15.75 -2.80 -13.90
N GLU A 269 -14.43 -2.66 -13.98
CA GLU A 269 -13.48 -3.71 -13.59
C GLU A 269 -13.25 -3.74 -12.06
N LEU A 270 -13.92 -2.88 -11.29
CA LEU A 270 -13.82 -2.88 -9.84
C LEU A 270 -14.55 -4.10 -9.26
N GLU A 271 -13.78 -5.06 -8.75
CA GLU A 271 -14.30 -6.21 -8.02
C GLU A 271 -14.35 -5.93 -6.50
N ILE A 272 -15.50 -6.22 -5.90
CA ILE A 272 -15.73 -6.11 -4.46
C ILE A 272 -16.06 -7.49 -3.91
N ASP A 273 -15.24 -7.94 -2.97
CA ASP A 273 -15.48 -9.18 -2.24
C ASP A 273 -16.56 -8.97 -1.18
N THR A 274 -17.66 -9.70 -1.32
CA THR A 274 -18.82 -9.64 -0.43
C THR A 274 -19.02 -10.94 0.36
N SER A 275 -18.07 -11.87 0.29
CA SER A 275 -18.17 -13.20 0.91
C SER A 275 -18.43 -13.10 2.42
N GLU A 276 -17.65 -12.26 3.10
CA GLU A 276 -17.71 -12.02 4.55
C GLU A 276 -18.80 -11.02 4.98
N LEU A 277 -19.58 -10.49 4.04
CA LEU A 277 -20.61 -9.50 4.36
C LEU A 277 -21.78 -10.14 5.11
N ILE A 278 -22.17 -9.50 6.22
CA ILE A 278 -23.35 -9.85 7.03
C ILE A 278 -24.63 -9.49 6.25
N GLU A 279 -25.62 -10.38 6.29
CA GLU A 279 -26.92 -10.12 5.68
C GLU A 279 -27.70 -9.07 6.49
N GLU A 280 -28.10 -7.98 5.84
CA GLU A 280 -28.85 -6.91 6.48
C GLU A 280 -29.94 -6.41 5.52
N ASN A 281 -31.19 -6.44 5.97
CA ASN A 281 -32.34 -6.04 5.17
C ASN A 281 -32.36 -4.54 4.87
N ARG A 282 -32.97 -4.19 3.72
CA ARG A 282 -33.30 -2.82 3.32
C ARG A 282 -34.09 -2.09 4.41
N ILE A 283 -33.76 -0.82 4.67
CA ILE A 283 -34.57 0.03 5.54
C ILE A 283 -35.92 0.30 4.86
N VAL A 284 -37.02 -0.06 5.53
CA VAL A 284 -38.38 0.19 5.03
C VAL A 284 -38.75 1.65 5.35
N PRO A 285 -39.17 2.47 4.37
CA PRO A 285 -39.60 3.84 4.65
C PRO A 285 -40.83 3.87 5.57
N SER A 286 -40.80 4.68 6.62
CA SER A 286 -41.97 4.98 7.45
C SER A 286 -42.93 5.99 6.82
N SER A 287 -42.50 6.70 5.78
CA SER A 287 -43.30 7.69 5.05
C SER A 287 -42.92 7.73 3.56
N THR A 288 -43.47 8.69 2.79
CA THR A 288 -43.17 8.88 1.36
C THR A 288 -41.69 9.18 1.07
N ILE A 289 -40.97 9.75 2.04
CA ILE A 289 -39.54 10.03 1.97
C ILE A 289 -38.90 9.51 3.25
N TYR A 290 -37.68 8.98 3.19
CA TYR A 290 -36.92 8.66 4.39
C TYR A 290 -36.77 9.88 5.31
N SER A 291 -36.91 9.65 6.61
CA SER A 291 -36.38 10.52 7.65
C SER A 291 -34.86 10.62 7.57
N ARG A 292 -34.27 11.60 8.24
CA ARG A 292 -32.80 11.72 8.34
C ARG A 292 -32.18 10.45 8.89
N GLU A 293 -32.79 9.89 9.93
CA GLU A 293 -32.31 8.69 10.62
C GLU A 293 -32.40 7.44 9.73
N GLU A 294 -33.49 7.27 8.97
CA GLU A 294 -33.61 6.16 8.01
C GLU A 294 -32.58 6.27 6.89
N ALA A 295 -32.38 7.48 6.34
CA ALA A 295 -31.39 7.72 5.31
C ALA A 295 -29.96 7.46 5.80
N ILE A 296 -29.64 7.86 7.03
CA ILE A 296 -28.35 7.56 7.66
C ILE A 296 -28.16 6.05 7.82
N LYS A 297 -29.14 5.34 8.39
CA LYS A 297 -29.07 3.87 8.57
C LYS A 297 -28.93 3.13 7.25
N GLU A 298 -29.63 3.56 6.22
CA GLU A 298 -29.50 2.98 4.90
C GLU A 298 -28.13 3.28 4.27
N ALA A 299 -27.62 4.50 4.45
CA ALA A 299 -26.27 4.86 4.01
C ALA A 299 -25.20 4.06 4.76
N GLU A 300 -25.37 3.75 6.05
CA GLU A 300 -24.48 2.90 6.85
C GLU A 300 -24.38 1.46 6.31
N ARG A 301 -25.41 0.95 5.63
CA ARG A 301 -25.33 -0.33 4.90
C ARG A 301 -24.40 -0.25 3.68
N CYS A 302 -24.11 0.93 3.13
CA CYS A 302 -23.27 1.08 1.94
C CYS A 302 -21.80 0.73 2.23
N LEU A 303 -21.21 -0.15 1.41
CA LEU A 303 -19.80 -0.58 1.55
C LEU A 303 -18.77 0.51 1.20
N LEU A 304 -19.22 1.65 0.66
CA LEU A 304 -18.35 2.66 0.06
C LEU A 304 -17.30 2.03 -0.90
N CYS A 305 -17.80 1.13 -1.77
CA CYS A 305 -17.03 0.22 -2.61
C CYS A 305 -15.72 0.83 -3.13
N GLU A 306 -14.59 0.18 -2.81
CA GLU A 306 -13.27 0.58 -3.25
C GLU A 306 -12.29 -0.58 -3.22
N CYS A 307 -11.32 -0.59 -4.14
CA CYS A 307 -10.19 -1.50 -4.04
C CYS A 307 -9.09 -0.86 -3.19
N ALA A 308 -9.09 -1.15 -1.90
CA ALA A 308 -8.12 -0.61 -0.94
C ALA A 308 -7.47 -1.66 -0.01
N LYS A 309 -7.71 -2.97 -0.21
CA LYS A 309 -7.18 -4.05 0.65
C LYS A 309 -5.66 -3.94 0.84
N CYS A 310 -4.90 -3.78 -0.25
CA CYS A 310 -3.44 -3.63 -0.19
C CYS A 310 -2.98 -2.35 0.53
N TYR A 311 -3.71 -1.24 0.42
CA TYR A 311 -3.41 0.00 1.14
C TYR A 311 -3.72 -0.15 2.63
N LYS A 312 -4.88 -0.72 2.99
CA LYS A 312 -5.27 -0.99 4.38
C LYS A 312 -4.31 -1.95 5.09
N ALA A 313 -3.77 -2.93 4.36
CA ALA A 313 -2.83 -3.91 4.89
C ALA A 313 -1.34 -3.49 4.82
N CYS A 314 -0.97 -2.38 4.18
CA CYS A 314 0.45 -2.03 3.99
C CYS A 314 0.83 -0.72 4.70
N PRO A 315 1.65 -0.76 5.78
CA PRO A 315 2.04 0.46 6.49
C PRO A 315 2.87 1.40 5.59
N HIS A 316 3.60 0.86 4.60
CA HIS A 316 4.35 1.67 3.64
C HIS A 316 3.44 2.52 2.76
N LEU A 317 2.39 1.92 2.19
CA LEU A 317 1.44 2.66 1.36
C LEU A 317 0.67 3.71 2.17
N GLN A 318 0.33 3.42 3.42
CA GLN A 318 -0.32 4.36 4.33
C GLN A 318 0.58 5.52 4.72
N TYR A 319 1.84 5.25 5.10
CA TYR A 319 2.81 6.26 5.48
C TYR A 319 3.07 7.24 4.33
N GLU A 320 3.26 6.71 3.11
CA GLU A 320 3.49 7.52 1.91
C GLU A 320 2.21 8.15 1.35
N LYS A 321 1.03 7.68 1.80
CA LYS A 321 -0.31 8.05 1.30
C LYS A 321 -0.42 7.84 -0.21
N LEU A 322 -0.02 6.64 -0.68
CA LEU A 322 0.00 6.30 -2.09
C LEU A 322 -0.75 5.01 -2.39
N MET A 323 -1.59 5.05 -3.42
CA MET A 323 -2.13 3.83 -4.00
C MET A 323 -1.11 3.19 -4.96
N PRO A 324 -1.15 1.86 -5.18
CA PRO A 324 -0.17 1.17 -6.03
C PRO A 324 -0.02 1.76 -7.44
N LYS A 325 -1.12 2.13 -8.11
CA LYS A 325 -1.07 2.73 -9.45
C LYS A 325 -0.30 4.05 -9.47
N GLU A 326 -0.51 4.89 -8.47
CA GLU A 326 0.20 6.16 -8.30
C GLU A 326 1.67 5.94 -7.95
N TYR A 327 1.95 4.96 -7.09
CA TYR A 327 3.31 4.60 -6.72
C TYR A 327 4.10 4.09 -7.94
N ILE A 328 3.51 3.23 -8.77
CA ILE A 328 4.11 2.77 -10.03
C ILE A 328 4.37 3.95 -10.98
N ARG A 329 3.47 4.93 -11.07
CA ARG A 329 3.71 6.17 -11.85
C ARG A 329 4.89 6.97 -11.28
N LYS A 330 5.03 7.07 -9.97
CA LYS A 330 6.20 7.71 -9.33
C LYS A 330 7.49 6.97 -9.63
N ILE A 331 7.50 5.64 -9.55
CA ILE A 331 8.65 4.80 -9.92
C ILE A 331 9.03 5.02 -11.38
N HIS A 332 8.05 4.99 -12.29
CA HIS A 332 8.26 5.27 -13.70
C HIS A 332 8.92 6.64 -13.93
N HIS A 333 8.41 7.68 -13.28
CA HIS A 333 8.96 9.03 -13.37
C HIS A 333 10.40 9.10 -12.82
N ASN A 334 10.65 8.46 -11.67
CA ASN A 334 11.98 8.37 -11.07
C ASN A 334 12.96 7.69 -12.03
N GLU A 335 12.61 6.54 -12.60
CA GLU A 335 13.50 5.75 -13.45
C GLU A 335 13.74 6.37 -14.83
N ARG A 336 12.74 7.02 -15.42
CA ARG A 336 12.80 7.47 -16.83
C ARG A 336 13.03 8.96 -17.01
N VAL A 337 12.36 9.79 -16.22
CA VAL A 337 12.40 11.24 -16.40
C VAL A 337 13.55 11.84 -15.61
N ILE A 338 13.64 11.46 -14.34
CA ILE A 338 14.64 11.98 -13.40
C ILE A 338 15.89 11.07 -13.33
N LEU A 339 15.86 9.91 -14.00
CA LEU A 339 16.96 8.95 -14.06
C LEU A 339 17.53 8.59 -12.68
N GLY A 340 16.69 8.50 -11.65
CA GLY A 340 17.05 8.12 -10.28
C GLY A 340 17.54 9.27 -9.39
N ASP A 341 17.50 10.52 -9.85
CA ASP A 341 17.99 11.67 -9.06
C ASP A 341 16.98 12.10 -7.97
N ARG A 342 17.10 11.45 -6.81
CA ARG A 342 16.57 11.77 -5.46
C ARG A 342 15.04 11.95 -5.28
N TYR A 343 14.22 12.07 -6.33
CA TYR A 343 12.80 12.39 -6.18
C TYR A 343 11.99 11.33 -5.40
N ALA A 344 12.17 10.04 -5.70
CA ALA A 344 11.40 8.96 -5.06
C ALA A 344 12.27 7.91 -4.35
N ASN A 345 13.58 8.16 -4.19
CA ASN A 345 14.52 7.14 -3.71
C ASN A 345 14.25 6.69 -2.27
N ILE A 346 13.90 7.62 -1.37
CA ILE A 346 13.54 7.27 0.01
C ILE A 346 12.29 6.38 -0.01
N THR A 347 11.22 6.81 -0.67
CA THR A 347 9.98 6.03 -0.83
C THR A 347 10.24 4.63 -1.40
N ILE A 348 11.05 4.48 -2.45
CA ILE A 348 11.41 3.17 -3.04
C ILE A 348 12.18 2.30 -2.03
N ASN A 349 13.13 2.87 -1.29
CA ASN A 349 13.97 2.15 -0.34
C ASN A 349 13.28 1.91 1.03
N SER A 350 12.19 2.61 1.34
CA SER A 350 11.34 2.35 2.51
C SER A 350 10.53 1.05 2.40
N CYS A 351 10.23 0.56 1.19
CA CYS A 351 9.43 -0.65 1.03
C CYS A 351 10.13 -1.88 1.65
N MET A 352 9.40 -2.65 2.47
CA MET A 352 9.93 -3.82 3.16
C MET A 352 10.03 -5.08 2.30
N VAL A 353 9.58 -5.02 1.04
CA VAL A 353 9.63 -6.13 0.08
C VAL A 353 8.96 -7.41 0.63
N CYS A 354 7.95 -7.26 1.49
CA CYS A 354 7.40 -8.40 2.21
C CYS A 354 6.40 -9.23 1.40
N GLY A 355 5.88 -8.73 0.27
CA GLY A 355 4.92 -9.43 -0.59
C GLY A 355 3.45 -9.37 -0.15
N LEU A 356 3.12 -8.69 0.96
CA LEU A 356 1.73 -8.70 1.48
C LEU A 356 0.73 -8.13 0.47
N CYS A 357 1.15 -7.07 -0.23
CA CYS A 357 0.39 -6.44 -1.30
C CYS A 357 -0.11 -7.45 -2.35
N LYS A 358 0.71 -8.45 -2.72
CA LYS A 358 0.31 -9.50 -3.67
C LYS A 358 -0.76 -10.40 -3.06
N ASN A 359 -0.57 -10.83 -1.82
CA ASN A 359 -1.46 -11.80 -1.16
C ASN A 359 -2.87 -11.24 -0.95
N VAL A 360 -3.01 -9.96 -0.63
CA VAL A 360 -4.31 -9.32 -0.39
C VAL A 360 -4.91 -8.64 -1.63
N CYS A 361 -4.17 -8.59 -2.75
CA CYS A 361 -4.65 -7.93 -3.96
C CYS A 361 -5.50 -8.90 -4.80
N PRO A 362 -6.74 -8.53 -5.18
CA PRO A 362 -7.62 -9.40 -5.96
C PRO A 362 -7.03 -9.75 -7.34
N THR A 363 -6.23 -8.85 -7.93
CA THR A 363 -5.59 -9.06 -9.24
C THR A 363 -4.15 -9.56 -9.13
N GLY A 364 -3.65 -9.82 -7.92
CA GLY A 364 -2.30 -10.34 -7.69
C GLY A 364 -1.15 -9.35 -7.94
N LEU A 365 -1.40 -8.03 -7.87
CA LEU A 365 -0.36 -7.01 -8.04
C LEU A 365 0.74 -7.14 -6.96
N ASP A 366 1.95 -7.47 -7.39
CA ASP A 366 3.12 -7.62 -6.52
C ASP A 366 4.02 -6.37 -6.54
N MET A 367 3.80 -5.46 -5.59
CA MET A 367 4.69 -4.30 -5.39
C MET A 367 6.08 -4.71 -4.90
N ALA A 368 6.22 -5.84 -4.19
CA ALA A 368 7.54 -6.28 -3.73
C ALA A 368 8.43 -6.69 -4.91
N GLU A 369 7.88 -7.36 -5.92
CA GLU A 369 8.60 -7.66 -7.17
C GLU A 369 8.96 -6.38 -7.93
N ILE A 370 8.02 -5.43 -8.09
CA ILE A 370 8.27 -4.15 -8.76
C ILE A 370 9.41 -3.39 -8.08
N ILE A 371 9.42 -3.36 -6.75
CA ILE A 371 10.47 -2.68 -5.99
C ILE A 371 11.82 -3.39 -6.11
N ARG A 372 11.86 -4.73 -6.11
CA ARG A 372 13.10 -5.50 -6.36
C ARG A 372 13.68 -5.17 -7.73
N ASP A 373 12.87 -5.24 -8.77
CA ASP A 373 13.26 -4.89 -10.15
C ASP A 373 13.74 -3.43 -10.24
N THR A 374 13.08 -2.51 -9.53
CA THR A 374 13.45 -1.09 -9.47
C THR A 374 14.79 -0.88 -8.78
N ARG A 375 15.01 -1.47 -7.60
CA ARG A 375 16.28 -1.34 -6.85
C ARG A 375 17.44 -1.91 -7.64
N ARG A 376 17.25 -3.06 -8.29
CA ARG A 376 18.24 -3.64 -9.21
C ARG A 376 18.58 -2.69 -10.36
N SER A 377 17.56 -2.15 -11.03
CA SER A 377 17.73 -1.15 -12.09
C SER A 377 18.52 0.09 -11.62
N MET A 378 18.21 0.60 -10.41
CA MET A 378 18.91 1.73 -9.82
C MET A 378 20.38 1.41 -9.52
N VAL A 379 20.70 0.20 -9.06
CA VAL A 379 22.08 -0.26 -8.84
C VAL A 379 22.85 -0.38 -10.15
N GLU A 380 22.30 -1.08 -11.15
CA GLU A 380 22.93 -1.33 -12.45
C GLU A 380 23.25 -0.03 -13.22
N ARG A 381 22.49 1.04 -12.94
CA ARG A 381 22.65 2.36 -13.55
C ARG A 381 23.47 3.34 -12.71
N GLU A 382 24.00 2.90 -11.57
CA GLU A 382 24.75 3.74 -10.62
C GLU A 382 23.93 4.92 -10.05
N LYS A 383 22.62 4.70 -9.89
CA LYS A 383 21.65 5.70 -9.40
C LYS A 383 21.09 5.39 -8.02
N MET A 384 21.35 4.19 -7.49
CA MET A 384 21.06 3.86 -6.10
C MET A 384 21.82 4.81 -5.17
N PRO A 385 21.14 5.51 -4.23
CA PRO A 385 21.86 6.34 -3.27
C PRO A 385 22.90 5.51 -2.52
N PRO A 386 24.17 5.97 -2.47
CA PRO A 386 25.22 5.22 -1.78
C PRO A 386 24.93 4.95 -0.30
N SER A 387 23.97 5.64 0.33
CA SER A 387 23.56 5.40 1.73
C SER A 387 22.53 4.34 1.95
N ALA A 388 21.65 4.10 0.99
CA ALA A 388 20.36 3.48 1.29
C ALA A 388 20.54 2.14 2.02
N HIS A 389 21.56 1.36 1.61
CA HIS A 389 21.78 -0.01 2.08
C HIS A 389 23.22 -0.27 2.55
N ASP A 390 24.07 0.75 2.63
CA ASP A 390 25.53 0.60 2.84
C ASP A 390 25.89 -0.17 4.12
N PHE A 391 25.31 0.24 5.25
CA PHE A 391 25.55 -0.42 6.53
C PHE A 391 25.14 -1.90 6.50
N ALA A 392 23.95 -2.20 5.95
CA ALA A 392 23.44 -3.56 5.90
C ALA A 392 24.30 -4.48 5.01
N LEU A 393 24.83 -3.95 3.91
CA LEU A 393 25.74 -4.68 3.03
C LEU A 393 27.09 -4.94 3.71
N LYS A 394 27.65 -3.95 4.42
CA LYS A 394 28.87 -4.13 5.24
C LYS A 394 28.66 -5.13 6.38
N ASP A 395 27.48 -5.14 7.00
CA ASP A 395 27.15 -6.16 8.00
C ASP A 395 27.01 -7.55 7.40
N MET A 396 26.39 -7.66 6.21
CA MET A 396 26.34 -8.92 5.46
C MET A 396 27.75 -9.44 5.15
N GLU A 397 28.67 -8.58 4.71
CA GLU A 397 30.06 -8.93 4.43
C GLU A 397 30.81 -9.39 5.69
N PHE A 398 30.66 -8.69 6.81
CA PHE A 398 31.19 -9.15 8.10
C PHE A 398 30.70 -10.55 8.46
N ASN A 399 29.40 -10.82 8.26
CA ASN A 399 28.81 -12.13 8.56
C ASN A 399 29.30 -13.26 7.63
N ARG A 400 29.98 -12.92 6.52
CA ARG A 400 30.58 -13.88 5.58
C ARG A 400 32.09 -14.00 5.76
N SER A 401 32.71 -13.13 6.55
CA SER A 401 34.15 -13.13 6.77
C SER A 401 34.55 -14.13 7.85
N GLU A 402 35.85 -14.28 8.06
CA GLU A 402 36.41 -15.13 9.11
C GLU A 402 35.94 -14.78 10.52
N TYR A 403 35.39 -13.59 10.77
CA TYR A 403 34.91 -13.19 12.09
C TYR A 403 33.63 -13.92 12.52
N PHE A 404 32.82 -14.40 11.57
CA PHE A 404 31.59 -15.13 11.88
C PHE A 404 31.44 -16.45 11.11
N HIS A 405 31.98 -16.55 9.89
CA HIS A 405 31.87 -17.76 9.08
C HIS A 405 32.45 -18.97 9.82
N LEU A 406 31.68 -20.05 9.90
CA LEU A 406 32.11 -21.33 10.45
C LEU A 406 31.43 -22.46 9.69
N LEU A 407 32.22 -23.45 9.25
CA LEU A 407 31.72 -24.67 8.65
C LEU A 407 32.45 -25.87 9.27
N ARG A 408 31.70 -26.73 9.96
CA ARG A 408 32.23 -27.93 10.63
C ARG A 408 31.20 -29.07 10.58
N HIS A 409 31.70 -30.29 10.45
CA HIS A 409 30.94 -31.49 10.82
C HIS A 409 30.77 -31.56 12.33
N GLU A 410 29.79 -32.33 12.79
CA GLU A 410 29.60 -32.63 14.21
C GLU A 410 30.93 -33.06 14.87
N PRO A 411 31.23 -32.64 16.11
CA PRO A 411 32.46 -33.03 16.80
C PRO A 411 32.69 -34.56 16.81
N GLY A 412 33.86 -34.98 16.36
CA GLY A 412 34.23 -36.40 16.28
C GLY A 412 33.71 -37.13 15.04
N MET A 413 32.97 -36.47 14.14
CA MET A 413 32.48 -37.05 12.90
C MET A 413 33.22 -36.49 11.67
N GLY A 414 33.43 -37.34 10.67
CA GLY A 414 34.01 -36.95 9.37
C GLY A 414 32.97 -36.60 8.30
N GLN A 415 31.68 -36.80 8.61
CA GLN A 415 30.54 -36.49 7.75
C GLN A 415 29.35 -36.10 8.64
N SER A 416 28.34 -35.45 8.07
CA SER A 416 27.09 -35.15 8.77
C SER A 416 25.93 -35.29 7.81
N THR A 417 24.84 -35.95 8.23
CA THR A 417 23.60 -36.05 7.45
C THR A 417 22.86 -34.71 7.43
N PHE A 418 22.97 -33.95 8.53
CA PHE A 418 22.34 -32.65 8.68
C PHE A 418 23.38 -31.56 8.88
N ILE A 419 22.99 -30.32 8.60
CA ILE A 419 23.77 -29.14 8.98
C ILE A 419 22.84 -28.05 9.52
N PHE A 420 23.15 -27.55 10.72
CA PHE A 420 22.37 -26.50 11.35
C PHE A 420 22.84 -25.11 10.89
N PHE A 421 21.93 -24.38 10.27
CA PHE A 421 22.10 -23.00 9.84
C PHE A 421 21.15 -22.10 10.65
N PRO A 422 21.61 -21.54 11.79
CA PRO A 422 20.75 -20.79 12.71
C PRO A 422 20.33 -19.41 12.20
N GLY A 423 21.10 -18.83 11.28
CA GLY A 423 20.91 -17.47 10.78
C GLY A 423 21.64 -16.41 11.62
N CYS A 424 22.23 -15.43 10.93
CA CYS A 424 23.14 -14.46 11.54
C CYS A 424 22.48 -13.58 12.63
N GLN A 425 21.23 -13.15 12.44
CA GLN A 425 20.55 -12.30 13.43
C GLN A 425 20.21 -13.07 14.72
N LEU A 426 19.85 -14.35 14.61
CA LEU A 426 19.58 -15.19 15.78
C LEU A 426 20.84 -15.38 16.63
N CYS A 427 21.99 -15.63 15.99
CA CYS A 427 23.29 -15.69 16.68
C CYS A 427 23.70 -14.35 17.34
N SER A 428 23.18 -13.22 16.85
CA SER A 428 23.47 -11.91 17.42
C SER A 428 22.59 -11.56 18.63
N SER A 429 21.30 -11.92 18.59
CA SER A 429 20.32 -11.60 19.65
C SER A 429 20.23 -12.68 20.72
N TYR A 430 20.39 -13.95 20.34
CA TYR A 430 20.16 -15.11 21.21
C TYR A 430 21.24 -16.20 21.05
N PRO A 431 22.54 -15.88 21.14
CA PRO A 431 23.60 -16.87 20.99
C PRO A 431 23.45 -18.07 21.93
N GLN A 432 22.96 -17.84 23.16
CA GLN A 432 22.72 -18.87 24.18
C GLN A 432 21.51 -19.78 23.94
N TYR A 433 20.70 -19.50 22.93
CA TYR A 433 19.65 -20.44 22.50
C TYR A 433 20.05 -21.17 21.23
N VAL A 434 20.92 -20.58 20.42
CA VAL A 434 21.54 -21.26 19.29
C VAL A 434 22.43 -22.41 19.78
N ASP A 435 23.23 -22.20 20.83
CA ASP A 435 24.08 -23.27 21.37
C ASP A 435 23.25 -24.44 21.96
N LYS A 436 22.16 -24.15 22.67
CA LYS A 436 21.23 -25.15 23.21
C LYS A 436 20.48 -25.88 22.11
N SER A 437 20.05 -25.17 21.07
CA SER A 437 19.39 -25.78 19.91
C SER A 437 20.35 -26.72 19.18
N TYR A 438 21.61 -26.31 18.97
CA TYR A 438 22.62 -27.16 18.34
C TYR A 438 22.90 -28.42 19.17
N ALA A 439 23.08 -28.27 20.49
CA ALA A 439 23.26 -29.41 21.40
C ALA A 439 22.09 -30.41 21.31
N TYR A 440 20.86 -29.91 21.34
CA TYR A 440 19.67 -30.74 21.22
C TYR A 440 19.58 -31.47 19.87
N LEU A 441 19.93 -30.79 18.76
CA LEU A 441 19.92 -31.41 17.44
C LEU A 441 20.91 -32.56 17.33
N MET A 442 22.14 -32.41 17.87
CA MET A 442 23.13 -33.50 17.91
C MET A 442 22.66 -34.68 18.76
N GLU A 443 21.90 -34.42 19.81
CA GLU A 443 21.36 -35.48 20.68
C GLU A 443 20.24 -36.28 20.00
N ILE A 444 19.36 -35.63 19.26
CA ILE A 444 18.11 -36.23 18.79
C ILE A 444 18.15 -36.73 17.34
N LEU A 445 19.12 -36.29 16.53
CA LEU A 445 19.24 -36.65 15.12
C LEU A 445 20.39 -37.62 14.87
N GLU A 446 20.10 -38.71 14.16
CA GLU A 446 21.09 -39.70 13.77
C GLU A 446 21.90 -39.25 12.53
N GLY A 447 23.15 -39.71 12.43
CA GLY A 447 24.01 -39.45 11.27
C GLY A 447 24.78 -38.12 11.32
N GLY A 448 24.69 -37.39 12.43
CA GLY A 448 25.49 -36.20 12.70
C GLY A 448 24.88 -34.90 12.18
N VAL A 449 25.04 -33.84 12.96
CA VAL A 449 24.59 -32.48 12.69
C VAL A 449 25.80 -31.55 12.67
N GLY A 450 26.21 -31.13 11.47
CA GLY A 450 27.22 -30.09 11.32
C GLY A 450 26.70 -28.71 11.74
N LEU A 451 27.60 -27.74 11.88
CA LEU A 451 27.24 -26.35 12.15
C LEU A 451 27.72 -25.43 11.02
N TYR A 452 26.81 -24.60 10.52
CA TYR A 452 27.11 -23.60 9.51
C TYR A 452 26.69 -22.19 9.95
N LEU A 453 27.67 -21.38 10.36
CA LEU A 453 27.49 -19.96 10.63
C LEU A 453 27.84 -19.18 9.37
N ASN A 454 26.86 -18.51 8.77
CA ASN A 454 27.05 -17.62 7.62
C ASN A 454 25.84 -16.69 7.46
N CYS A 455 25.92 -15.73 6.53
CA CYS A 455 24.76 -14.97 6.06
C CYS A 455 24.15 -15.61 4.80
N CYS A 456 22.82 -15.74 4.76
CA CYS A 456 22.09 -16.24 3.58
C CYS A 456 22.11 -15.28 2.37
N GLY A 457 22.60 -14.05 2.53
CA GLY A 457 22.68 -13.06 1.44
C GLY A 457 21.45 -12.19 1.24
N ALA A 458 20.38 -12.34 2.04
CA ALA A 458 19.15 -11.55 1.92
C ALA A 458 19.36 -10.02 1.81
N PRO A 459 20.29 -9.37 2.54
CA PRO A 459 20.54 -7.94 2.36
C PRO A 459 21.00 -7.56 0.94
N GLY A 460 21.76 -8.41 0.26
CA GLY A 460 22.17 -8.19 -1.13
C GLY A 460 20.97 -8.21 -2.10
N GLU A 461 20.07 -9.18 -1.91
CA GLU A 461 18.83 -9.30 -2.69
C GLU A 461 17.95 -8.07 -2.48
N TRP A 462 17.65 -7.72 -1.22
CA TRP A 462 16.82 -6.56 -0.88
C TRP A 462 17.40 -5.23 -1.36
N ALA A 463 18.74 -5.11 -1.41
CA ALA A 463 19.42 -3.91 -1.87
C ALA A 463 19.48 -3.76 -3.40
N GLY A 464 19.11 -4.81 -4.16
CA GLY A 464 19.34 -4.87 -5.61
C GLY A 464 20.79 -5.17 -5.99
N ARG A 465 21.67 -5.50 -5.03
CA ARG A 465 23.08 -5.89 -5.25
C ARG A 465 23.17 -7.38 -5.56
N TYR A 466 22.64 -7.75 -6.72
CA TYR A 466 22.59 -9.14 -7.17
C TYR A 466 23.99 -9.75 -7.36
N ASP A 467 25.01 -8.93 -7.64
CA ASP A 467 26.41 -9.35 -7.63
C ASP A 467 26.83 -9.91 -6.26
N LEU A 468 26.53 -9.20 -5.17
CA LEU A 468 26.85 -9.64 -3.80
C LEU A 468 25.95 -10.79 -3.34
N PHE A 469 24.69 -10.78 -3.75
CA PHE A 469 23.74 -11.85 -3.46
C PHE A 469 24.18 -13.16 -4.10
N GLN A 470 24.46 -13.17 -5.41
CA GLN A 470 24.91 -14.35 -6.14
C GLN A 470 26.25 -14.88 -5.59
N ALA A 471 27.17 -14.00 -5.22
CA ALA A 471 28.41 -14.41 -4.54
C ALA A 471 28.14 -15.11 -3.20
N SER A 472 27.08 -14.73 -2.48
CA SER A 472 26.67 -15.41 -1.23
C SER A 472 26.09 -16.79 -1.52
N ILE A 473 25.18 -16.88 -2.50
CA ILE A 473 24.53 -18.13 -2.92
C ILE A 473 25.56 -19.15 -3.43
N ASN A 474 26.47 -18.73 -4.32
CA ASN A 474 27.51 -19.61 -4.86
C ASN A 474 28.44 -20.15 -3.76
N LYS A 475 28.79 -19.33 -2.77
CA LYS A 475 29.60 -19.77 -1.63
C LYS A 475 28.85 -20.77 -0.75
N ILE A 476 27.56 -20.54 -0.50
CA ILE A 476 26.72 -21.47 0.26
C ILE A 476 26.62 -22.82 -0.45
N TYR A 477 26.38 -22.81 -1.77
CA TYR A 477 26.31 -24.03 -2.57
C TYR A 477 27.64 -24.79 -2.52
N SER A 478 28.77 -24.11 -2.77
CA SER A 478 30.10 -24.72 -2.69
C SER A 478 30.41 -25.30 -1.31
N ASP A 479 30.03 -24.62 -0.23
CA ASP A 479 30.23 -25.11 1.13
C ASP A 479 29.36 -26.35 1.41
N TRP A 480 28.10 -26.33 0.96
CA TRP A 480 27.18 -27.46 1.07
C TRP A 480 27.68 -28.70 0.30
N GLU A 481 28.18 -28.52 -0.93
CA GLU A 481 28.78 -29.62 -1.69
C GLU A 481 30.02 -30.18 -0.99
N SER A 482 30.87 -29.32 -0.43
CA SER A 482 32.07 -29.75 0.31
C SER A 482 31.77 -30.57 1.57
N MET A 483 30.58 -30.40 2.14
CA MET A 483 30.09 -31.14 3.31
C MET A 483 29.40 -32.46 2.95
N GLY A 484 29.35 -32.83 1.66
CA GLY A 484 28.68 -34.05 1.21
C GLY A 484 27.17 -33.91 1.03
N LYS A 485 26.68 -32.69 0.76
CA LYS A 485 25.27 -32.38 0.47
C LYS A 485 24.28 -32.74 1.60
N PRO A 486 24.52 -32.33 2.86
CA PRO A 486 23.61 -32.61 3.97
C PRO A 486 22.27 -31.86 3.86
N ILE A 487 21.26 -32.34 4.58
CA ILE A 487 19.99 -31.62 4.76
C ILE A 487 20.23 -30.39 5.65
N ILE A 488 19.77 -29.22 5.25
CA ILE A 488 19.99 -27.98 6.01
C ILE A 488 18.81 -27.69 6.96
N ILE A 489 19.12 -27.56 8.25
CA ILE A 489 18.17 -27.19 9.29
C ILE A 489 18.20 -25.67 9.48
N LEU A 490 17.07 -25.00 9.27
CA LEU A 490 16.96 -23.53 9.29
C LEU A 490 16.09 -23.03 10.43
N ALA A 491 16.63 -22.15 11.28
CA ALA A 491 15.87 -21.48 12.35
C ALA A 491 15.26 -20.14 11.91
N CYS A 492 15.90 -19.45 10.97
CA CYS A 492 15.47 -18.14 10.48
C CYS A 492 14.52 -18.29 9.28
N SER A 493 13.31 -17.73 9.38
CA SER A 493 12.31 -17.73 8.29
C SER A 493 12.80 -17.02 7.02
N THR A 494 13.62 -15.96 7.16
CA THR A 494 14.23 -15.30 5.99
C THR A 494 15.26 -16.19 5.33
N CYS A 495 16.05 -16.95 6.10
CA CYS A 495 16.96 -17.92 5.52
C CYS A 495 16.17 -19.02 4.80
N TYR A 496 15.11 -19.56 5.42
CA TYR A 496 14.21 -20.51 4.77
C TYR A 496 13.70 -20.00 3.42
N TYR A 497 13.18 -18.76 3.38
CA TYR A 497 12.76 -18.12 2.14
C TYR A 497 13.86 -18.06 1.08
N ILE A 498 15.09 -17.67 1.44
CA ILE A 498 16.20 -17.56 0.48
C ILE A 498 16.60 -18.93 -0.07
N PHE A 499 16.76 -19.94 0.79
CA PHE A 499 17.13 -21.28 0.34
C PHE A 499 16.06 -21.88 -0.58
N GLU A 500 14.79 -21.82 -0.18
CA GLU A 500 13.68 -22.36 -0.97
C GLU A 500 13.57 -21.70 -2.37
N ASN A 501 13.71 -20.37 -2.45
CA ASN A 501 13.43 -19.64 -3.70
C ASN A 501 14.65 -19.46 -4.61
N TYR A 502 15.87 -19.58 -4.07
CA TYR A 502 17.10 -19.28 -4.83
C TYR A 502 18.12 -20.42 -4.82
N ILE A 503 17.95 -21.45 -3.98
CA ILE A 503 18.81 -22.64 -3.94
C ILE A 503 17.97 -23.93 -3.78
N PRO A 504 17.00 -24.19 -4.68
CA PRO A 504 16.01 -25.26 -4.50
C PRO A 504 16.61 -26.68 -4.54
N ASP A 505 17.85 -26.85 -5.01
CA ASP A 505 18.56 -28.15 -5.01
C ASP A 505 18.93 -28.64 -3.60
N ILE A 506 18.95 -27.74 -2.62
CA ILE A 506 19.31 -28.05 -1.23
C ILE A 506 18.03 -28.49 -0.51
N GLU A 507 18.03 -29.71 0.01
CA GLU A 507 16.95 -30.16 0.90
C GLU A 507 17.01 -29.38 2.23
N ILE A 508 15.90 -28.76 2.62
CA ILE A 508 15.80 -27.94 3.82
C ILE A 508 14.68 -28.38 4.75
N ILE A 509 14.87 -28.16 6.05
CA ILE A 509 13.87 -28.38 7.09
C ILE A 509 13.90 -27.25 8.11
N SER A 510 12.74 -26.82 8.61
CA SER A 510 12.71 -25.79 9.66
C SER A 510 13.03 -26.40 11.03
N LEU A 511 13.78 -25.66 11.86
CA LEU A 511 14.05 -26.04 13.25
C LEU A 511 12.74 -26.28 14.03
N TRP A 512 11.73 -25.46 13.75
CA TRP A 512 10.42 -25.52 14.41
C TRP A 512 9.69 -26.82 14.11
N LYS A 513 9.77 -27.32 12.88
CA LYS A 513 9.22 -28.62 12.53
C LYS A 513 9.90 -29.75 13.30
N ILE A 514 11.23 -29.69 13.46
CA ILE A 514 11.99 -30.68 14.23
C ILE A 514 11.56 -30.68 15.70
N PHE A 515 11.49 -29.51 16.35
CA PHE A 515 10.98 -29.42 17.72
C PHE A 515 9.54 -29.93 17.85
N ASN A 516 8.70 -29.71 16.83
CA ASN A 516 7.34 -30.22 16.85
C ASN A 516 7.28 -31.75 16.74
N GLU A 517 8.06 -32.36 15.82
CA GLU A 517 7.99 -33.79 15.52
C GLU A 517 8.84 -34.67 16.45
N LYS A 518 10.02 -34.18 16.87
CA LYS A 518 10.98 -34.93 17.70
C LYS A 518 10.83 -34.66 19.20
N GLY A 519 9.99 -33.68 19.57
CA GLY A 519 9.78 -33.27 20.95
C GLY A 519 10.58 -32.02 21.33
N LEU A 520 10.33 -31.52 22.54
CA LEU A 520 11.02 -30.35 23.07
C LEU A 520 12.16 -30.77 24.01
N PRO A 521 13.30 -30.04 24.02
CA PRO A 521 14.43 -30.33 24.92
C PRO A 521 14.06 -30.22 26.41
N ASN A 522 13.09 -29.39 26.76
CA ASN A 522 12.49 -29.29 28.09
C ASN A 522 10.97 -29.29 27.94
N THR A 523 10.28 -30.06 28.78
CA THR A 523 8.81 -30.17 28.80
C THR A 523 8.21 -29.54 30.06
N THR A 524 8.86 -28.54 30.65
CA THR A 524 8.33 -27.88 31.84
C THR A 524 7.15 -27.00 31.46
N ASP A 525 5.94 -27.39 31.90
CA ASP A 525 4.73 -26.60 31.71
C ASP A 525 4.88 -25.22 32.35
N ASN A 526 5.10 -24.19 31.53
CA ASN A 526 5.33 -22.82 31.98
C ASN A 526 4.27 -21.83 31.45
N GLY A 527 3.36 -22.30 30.60
CA GLY A 527 2.32 -21.49 29.94
C GLY A 527 0.95 -21.50 30.59
N ARG A 528 0.65 -22.42 31.53
CA ARG A 528 -0.71 -22.58 32.09
C ARG A 528 -1.31 -21.25 32.56
N GLY A 529 -2.49 -20.92 32.01
CA GLY A 529 -3.23 -19.70 32.34
C GLY A 529 -2.63 -18.40 31.80
N LYS A 530 -1.67 -18.48 30.86
CA LYS A 530 -1.08 -17.34 30.18
C LYS A 530 -1.49 -17.35 28.71
N SER A 531 -1.85 -16.17 28.21
CA SER A 531 -2.20 -15.97 26.80
C SER A 531 -1.17 -15.06 26.13
N LEU A 532 -0.78 -15.39 24.90
CA LEU A 532 0.17 -14.61 24.09
C LEU A 532 -0.46 -14.24 22.75
N VAL A 533 -0.20 -13.02 22.28
CA VAL A 533 -0.58 -12.60 20.92
C VAL A 533 0.52 -13.06 19.95
N VAL A 534 0.18 -13.96 19.03
CA VAL A 534 1.17 -14.47 18.07
C VAL A 534 1.44 -13.44 16.96
N HIS A 535 2.72 -13.22 16.67
CA HIS A 535 3.18 -12.45 15.51
C HIS A 535 3.93 -13.34 14.54
N ASP A 536 3.33 -13.54 13.37
CA ASP A 536 3.94 -14.30 12.28
C ASP A 536 5.01 -13.48 11.54
N SER A 537 6.10 -14.15 11.17
CA SER A 537 7.16 -13.55 10.37
C SER A 537 6.68 -13.37 8.93
N CYS A 538 6.89 -12.18 8.36
CA CYS A 538 6.46 -11.91 6.98
C CYS A 538 7.08 -12.83 5.92
N THR A 539 8.29 -13.37 6.15
CA THR A 539 8.94 -14.33 5.24
C THR A 539 8.49 -15.77 5.46
N ALA A 540 7.70 -16.05 6.49
CA ALA A 540 7.09 -17.36 6.74
C ALA A 540 5.69 -17.51 6.10
N ARG A 541 5.18 -16.44 5.44
CA ARG A 541 3.81 -16.34 4.92
C ARG A 541 3.37 -17.54 4.08
N ASP A 542 4.24 -18.00 3.20
CA ASP A 542 3.95 -19.05 2.23
C ASP A 542 4.32 -20.46 2.75
N TYR A 543 4.76 -20.56 4.02
CA TYR A 543 5.28 -21.79 4.62
C TYR A 543 4.48 -22.16 5.87
N SER A 544 3.27 -22.70 5.68
CA SER A 544 2.35 -22.95 6.79
C SER A 544 2.92 -23.83 7.88
N HIS A 545 3.65 -24.86 7.49
CA HIS A 545 4.34 -25.77 8.40
C HIS A 545 5.27 -25.06 9.40
N ILE A 546 5.80 -23.86 9.09
CA ILE A 546 6.59 -23.05 10.04
C ILE A 546 5.67 -22.48 11.11
N TYR A 547 4.68 -21.69 10.72
CA TYR A 547 3.85 -20.97 11.68
C TYR A 547 2.85 -21.87 12.40
N ASP A 548 2.50 -23.02 11.82
CA ASP A 548 1.72 -24.07 12.47
C ASP A 548 2.56 -24.75 13.55
N SER A 549 3.84 -25.06 13.27
CA SER A 549 4.76 -25.62 14.27
C SER A 549 4.96 -24.67 15.47
N ILE A 550 5.01 -23.35 15.25
CA ILE A 550 5.11 -22.37 16.34
C ILE A 550 3.90 -22.46 17.28
N ARG A 551 2.70 -22.60 16.71
CA ARG A 551 1.46 -22.74 17.48
C ARG A 551 1.46 -24.06 18.25
N ASP A 552 1.79 -25.17 17.58
CA ASP A 552 1.86 -26.49 18.21
C ASP A 552 2.86 -26.52 19.38
N ILE A 553 4.03 -25.89 19.22
CA ILE A 553 5.03 -25.77 20.28
C ILE A 553 4.47 -24.97 21.46
N ALA A 554 3.82 -23.83 21.20
CA ALA A 554 3.23 -23.01 22.26
C ALA A 554 2.12 -23.76 23.01
N TYR A 555 1.26 -24.50 22.29
CA TYR A 555 0.21 -25.32 22.89
C TYR A 555 0.77 -26.48 23.72
N LYS A 556 1.85 -27.13 23.26
CA LYS A 556 2.58 -28.16 24.03
C LYS A 556 3.18 -27.62 25.33
N LEU A 557 3.44 -26.32 25.41
CA LEU A 557 3.90 -25.62 26.60
C LEU A 557 2.74 -25.01 27.43
N GLU A 558 1.49 -25.37 27.11
CA GLU A 558 0.25 -24.93 27.75
C GLU A 558 -0.09 -23.43 27.62
N TYR A 559 0.45 -22.73 26.62
CA TYR A 559 0.04 -21.35 26.33
C TYR A 559 -1.24 -21.28 25.52
N GLU A 560 -2.09 -20.31 25.83
CA GLU A 560 -3.18 -19.90 24.94
C GLU A 560 -2.66 -18.87 23.92
N LEU A 561 -3.08 -18.99 22.66
CA LEU A 561 -2.68 -18.04 21.62
C LEU A 561 -3.85 -17.20 21.16
N ILE A 562 -3.61 -15.90 21.07
CA ILE A 562 -4.53 -14.91 20.55
C ILE A 562 -4.06 -14.52 19.15
N GLU A 563 -4.92 -14.74 18.16
CA GLU A 563 -4.65 -14.34 16.77
C GLU A 563 -4.98 -12.84 16.58
N PRO A 564 -4.07 -12.05 16.00
CA PRO A 564 -4.40 -10.72 15.50
C PRO A 564 -5.24 -10.80 14.21
N GLU A 565 -5.78 -9.66 13.75
CA GLU A 565 -6.56 -9.59 12.50
C GLU A 565 -5.70 -10.02 11.31
N LEU A 566 -4.48 -9.49 11.21
CA LEU A 566 -3.55 -9.79 10.13
C LEU A 566 -2.47 -10.78 10.58
N THR A 567 -2.77 -12.07 10.42
CA THR A 567 -1.95 -13.20 10.86
C THR A 567 -1.64 -14.17 9.70
N LYS A 568 -0.72 -15.13 9.88
CA LYS A 568 -0.39 -16.18 8.90
C LYS A 568 -0.10 -15.60 7.49
N LYS A 569 -0.93 -15.96 6.50
CA LYS A 569 -0.83 -15.49 5.12
C LYS A 569 -0.97 -13.98 4.98
N GLU A 570 -1.62 -13.31 5.92
CA GLU A 570 -1.87 -11.87 5.85
C GLU A 570 -0.97 -11.05 6.79
N THR A 571 -0.01 -11.70 7.46
CA THR A 571 0.83 -11.03 8.44
C THR A 571 1.62 -9.86 7.85
N GLN A 572 1.63 -8.74 8.60
CA GLN A 572 2.37 -7.53 8.24
C GLN A 572 3.82 -7.60 8.74
N CYS A 573 4.72 -6.90 8.05
CA CYS A 573 6.13 -6.84 8.46
C CYS A 573 6.31 -5.88 9.65
N CYS A 574 7.27 -6.20 10.53
CA CYS A 574 7.59 -5.42 11.73
C CYS A 574 8.34 -4.11 11.49
N GLY A 575 8.69 -3.75 10.25
CA GLY A 575 9.50 -2.57 9.94
C GLY A 575 10.98 -2.85 9.65
N TYR A 576 11.45 -4.10 9.81
CA TYR A 576 12.87 -4.45 9.57
C TYR A 576 13.20 -4.83 8.12
N GLY A 577 12.34 -5.67 7.52
CA GLY A 577 12.58 -6.33 6.24
C GLY A 577 12.81 -5.36 5.08
N GLY A 578 13.39 -5.86 3.98
CA GLY A 578 13.66 -5.05 2.79
C GLY A 578 14.62 -3.89 3.02
N LEU A 579 15.37 -3.91 4.14
CA LEU A 579 16.30 -2.86 4.59
C LEU A 579 15.64 -1.51 4.93
N ALA A 580 14.32 -1.48 5.13
CA ALA A 580 13.58 -0.27 5.52
C ALA A 580 14.14 0.36 6.80
N TYR A 581 14.55 -0.46 7.77
CA TYR A 581 15.18 -0.02 9.02
C TYR A 581 16.43 0.84 8.81
N PHE A 582 17.21 0.57 7.75
CA PHE A 582 18.44 1.30 7.44
C PHE A 582 18.20 2.45 6.44
N ALA A 583 17.27 2.28 5.51
CA ALA A 583 16.99 3.27 4.48
C ALA A 583 16.08 4.42 4.98
N ASN A 584 15.13 4.13 5.89
CA ASN A 584 14.20 5.10 6.44
C ASN A 584 13.75 4.69 7.86
N ARG A 585 14.52 5.13 8.86
CA ARG A 585 14.28 4.79 10.28
C ARG A 585 12.96 5.33 10.82
N GLU A 586 12.51 6.47 10.31
CA GLU A 586 11.22 7.06 10.70
C GLU A 586 10.06 6.16 10.25
N PHE A 587 10.06 5.75 8.98
CA PHE A 587 9.07 4.80 8.46
C PHE A 587 9.12 3.45 9.20
N SER A 588 10.32 2.90 9.42
CA SER A 588 10.48 1.64 10.17
C SER A 588 9.89 1.74 11.59
N THR A 589 10.08 2.88 12.26
CA THR A 589 9.46 3.16 13.57
C THR A 589 7.94 3.22 13.47
N TYR A 590 7.41 3.95 12.49
CA TYR A 590 5.97 4.01 12.23
C TYR A 590 5.36 2.61 11.99
N ALA A 591 6.01 1.78 11.17
CA ALA A 591 5.55 0.41 10.90
C ALA A 591 5.59 -0.48 12.16
N THR A 592 6.60 -0.30 13.02
CA THR A 592 6.73 -1.01 14.29
C THR A 592 5.63 -0.58 15.28
N ASP A 593 5.39 0.73 15.40
CA ASP A 593 4.30 1.30 16.21
C ASP A 593 2.94 0.75 15.77
N GLN A 594 2.78 0.62 14.44
CA GLN A 594 1.82 -0.22 13.74
C GLN A 594 1.45 -1.52 14.45
N ARG A 595 2.48 -2.34 14.68
CA ARG A 595 2.32 -3.71 15.18
C ARG A 595 2.07 -3.76 16.66
N VAL A 596 2.76 -2.94 17.44
CA VAL A 596 2.66 -3.01 18.90
C VAL A 596 1.32 -2.48 19.44
N GLN A 597 0.63 -1.65 18.65
CA GLN A 597 -0.70 -1.10 18.96
C GLN A 597 -1.85 -1.95 18.41
N GLU A 598 -1.58 -2.96 17.58
CA GLU A 598 -2.62 -3.78 16.93
C GLU A 598 -3.48 -4.55 17.93
N LYS A 599 -2.88 -5.08 19.01
CA LYS A 599 -3.61 -5.83 20.03
C LYS A 599 -2.95 -5.68 21.39
N ASP A 600 -3.76 -5.57 22.44
CA ASP A 600 -3.25 -5.59 23.81
C ASP A 600 -2.73 -6.97 24.21
N GLY A 601 -1.84 -7.02 25.21
CA GLY A 601 -1.23 -8.25 25.71
C GLY A 601 0.24 -8.41 25.33
N GLU A 602 0.82 -9.52 25.80
CA GLU A 602 2.21 -9.90 25.58
C GLU A 602 2.35 -10.67 24.25
N TYR A 603 3.38 -10.36 23.46
CA TYR A 603 3.54 -10.88 22.11
C TYR A 603 4.47 -12.10 22.08
N LEU A 604 4.22 -13.02 21.14
CA LEU A 604 5.09 -14.13 20.80
C LEU A 604 5.59 -13.97 19.36
N ALA A 605 6.91 -13.95 19.18
CA ALA A 605 7.55 -13.92 17.88
C ALA A 605 8.55 -15.07 17.72
N TYR A 606 8.84 -15.45 16.47
CA TYR A 606 9.89 -16.44 16.14
C TYR A 606 10.92 -15.89 15.13
N CYS A 607 10.82 -14.60 14.84
CA CYS A 607 11.85 -13.82 14.19
C CYS A 607 12.53 -12.94 15.23
N ALA A 608 13.84 -13.10 15.41
CA ALA A 608 14.63 -12.32 16.35
C ALA A 608 14.48 -10.80 16.15
N MET A 609 14.38 -10.35 14.90
CA MET A 609 14.23 -8.92 14.61
C MET A 609 12.83 -8.39 14.93
N CYS A 610 11.77 -9.17 14.71
CA CYS A 610 10.42 -8.77 15.12
C CYS A 610 10.35 -8.59 16.64
N ARG A 611 10.87 -9.57 17.38
CA ARG A 611 10.95 -9.52 18.83
C ARG A 611 11.70 -8.26 19.28
N ASP A 612 12.93 -8.07 18.81
CA ASP A 612 13.77 -6.96 19.27
C ASP A 612 13.17 -5.57 18.95
N LEU A 613 12.54 -5.42 17.79
CA LEU A 613 11.85 -4.18 17.43
C LEU A 613 10.64 -3.91 18.33
N PHE A 614 9.81 -4.90 18.62
CA PHE A 614 8.63 -4.70 19.48
C PHE A 614 9.03 -4.31 20.91
N VAL A 615 10.04 -4.97 21.48
CA VAL A 615 10.58 -4.60 22.81
C VAL A 615 11.19 -3.19 22.79
N SER A 616 11.85 -2.79 21.70
CA SER A 616 12.39 -1.42 21.57
C SER A 616 11.30 -0.34 21.60
N ARG A 617 10.05 -0.72 21.31
CA ARG A 617 8.85 0.14 21.38
C ARG A 617 8.00 -0.12 22.63
N GLY A 618 8.57 -0.79 23.64
CA GLY A 618 7.95 -1.01 24.95
C GLY A 618 6.93 -2.14 24.99
N LYS A 619 6.79 -2.95 23.93
CA LYS A 619 5.89 -4.10 23.92
C LYS A 619 6.56 -5.32 24.52
N ARG A 620 6.00 -5.84 25.62
CA ARG A 620 6.39 -7.14 26.18
C ARG A 620 6.31 -8.21 25.09
N THR A 621 7.45 -8.78 24.72
CA THR A 621 7.54 -9.73 23.61
C THR A 621 8.55 -10.84 23.91
N LEU A 622 8.09 -12.08 23.85
CA LEU A 622 8.90 -13.28 23.95
C LEU A 622 9.25 -13.80 22.55
N HIS A 623 10.45 -14.36 22.42
CA HIS A 623 10.80 -15.24 21.32
C HIS A 623 10.30 -16.66 21.61
N ILE A 624 9.98 -17.47 20.59
CA ILE A 624 9.60 -18.89 20.78
C ILE A 624 10.68 -19.69 21.55
N LEU A 625 11.95 -19.32 21.38
CA LEU A 625 13.07 -19.92 22.11
C LEU A 625 13.12 -19.49 23.58
N ASP A 626 12.55 -18.33 23.94
CA ASP A 626 12.37 -17.97 25.35
C ASP A 626 11.41 -18.97 26.00
N LEU A 627 10.34 -19.38 25.31
CA LEU A 627 9.40 -20.38 25.84
C LEU A 627 10.04 -21.76 26.04
N ILE A 628 10.89 -22.18 25.10
CA ILE A 628 11.55 -23.50 25.10
C ILE A 628 12.70 -23.57 26.11
N PHE A 629 13.52 -22.52 26.22
CA PHE A 629 14.79 -22.56 26.95
C PHE A 629 14.94 -21.52 28.07
N GLY A 630 13.99 -20.61 28.21
CA GLY A 630 13.98 -19.54 29.19
C GLY A 630 13.41 -19.97 30.53
N GLU A 631 13.77 -19.22 31.58
CA GLU A 631 13.36 -19.51 32.96
C GLU A 631 12.46 -18.40 33.53
N ASP A 632 12.78 -17.13 33.25
CA ASP A 632 12.07 -15.95 33.75
C ASP A 632 11.40 -15.17 32.61
N MET A 633 10.16 -15.54 32.29
CA MET A 633 9.41 -14.95 31.17
C MET A 633 9.16 -13.46 31.37
N GLU A 634 8.92 -13.01 32.61
CA GLU A 634 8.64 -11.61 32.88
C GLU A 634 9.85 -10.73 32.52
N LYS A 635 11.04 -11.14 32.96
CA LYS A 635 12.29 -10.47 32.60
C LYS A 635 12.62 -10.61 31.10
N LEU A 636 12.40 -11.79 30.52
CA LEU A 636 12.71 -12.05 29.11
C LEU A 636 11.81 -11.23 28.18
N SER A 637 10.55 -11.02 28.52
CA SER A 637 9.60 -10.26 27.71
C SER A 637 10.00 -8.80 27.48
N MET A 638 10.79 -8.21 28.39
CA MET A 638 11.24 -6.82 28.34
C MET A 638 12.75 -6.66 28.12
N LYS A 639 13.50 -7.76 27.97
CA LYS A 639 14.94 -7.70 27.74
C LYS A 639 15.24 -6.96 26.44
N LYS A 640 15.88 -5.80 26.49
CA LYS A 640 16.23 -5.04 25.27
C LYS A 640 17.08 -5.90 24.31
N GLY A 641 16.82 -5.76 23.02
CA GLY A 641 17.67 -6.35 21.98
C GLY A 641 19.04 -5.69 21.95
N PRO A 642 20.06 -6.36 21.38
CA PRO A 642 21.40 -5.79 21.26
C PRO A 642 21.45 -4.61 20.27
N THR A 643 22.29 -3.63 20.59
CA THR A 643 22.75 -2.55 19.70
C THR A 643 23.47 -3.11 18.46
N LEU A 644 23.68 -2.29 17.44
CA LEU A 644 24.42 -2.67 16.23
C LEU A 644 25.85 -3.18 16.55
N SER A 645 26.53 -2.51 17.49
CA SER A 645 27.86 -2.92 17.95
C SER A 645 27.83 -4.24 18.71
N GLU A 646 26.87 -4.41 19.63
CA GLU A 646 26.69 -5.66 20.35
C GLU A 646 26.33 -6.81 19.42
N ARG A 647 25.51 -6.60 18.38
CA ARG A 647 25.18 -7.63 17.39
C ARG A 647 26.41 -8.19 16.70
N ARG A 648 27.31 -7.30 16.26
CA ARG A 648 28.59 -7.68 15.65
C ARG A 648 29.45 -8.45 16.64
N ASN A 649 29.65 -7.91 17.84
CA ASN A 649 30.46 -8.54 18.87
C ASN A 649 29.91 -9.90 19.34
N ASN A 650 28.59 -10.03 19.47
CA ASN A 650 27.94 -11.27 19.88
C ASN A 650 28.18 -12.38 18.87
N ARG A 651 28.12 -12.09 17.56
CA ARG A 651 28.42 -13.06 16.51
C ARG A 651 29.87 -13.55 16.55
N LEU A 652 30.83 -12.63 16.70
CA LEU A 652 32.25 -12.98 16.86
C LEU A 652 32.48 -13.85 18.11
N LYS A 653 32.00 -13.39 19.27
CA LYS A 653 32.12 -14.10 20.54
C LYS A 653 31.43 -15.45 20.51
N PHE A 654 30.30 -15.55 19.83
CA PHE A 654 29.56 -16.80 19.66
C PHE A 654 30.37 -17.82 18.87
N LYS A 655 30.99 -17.43 17.74
CA LYS A 655 31.89 -18.31 16.97
C LYS A 655 33.04 -18.83 17.84
N ILE A 656 33.72 -17.95 18.59
CA ILE A 656 34.82 -18.33 19.48
C ILE A 656 34.35 -19.30 20.56
N SER A 657 33.21 -18.99 21.20
CA SER A 657 32.63 -19.80 22.26
C SER A 657 32.23 -21.20 21.78
N ILE A 658 31.56 -21.29 20.62
CA ILE A 658 31.03 -22.57 20.12
C ILE A 658 32.15 -23.50 19.63
N LEU A 659 33.20 -22.95 19.00
CA LEU A 659 34.40 -23.68 18.61
C LEU A 659 35.11 -24.31 19.81
N ASN A 660 35.33 -23.51 20.87
CA ASN A 660 35.94 -23.99 22.09
C ASN A 660 35.06 -25.02 22.81
N LYS A 661 33.73 -24.78 22.86
CA LYS A 661 32.79 -25.65 23.57
C LYS A 661 32.67 -27.04 22.94
N PHE A 662 32.55 -27.12 21.61
CA PHE A 662 32.22 -28.37 20.92
C PHE A 662 33.42 -29.03 20.24
N TRP A 663 34.39 -28.27 19.72
CA TRP A 663 35.58 -28.82 19.05
C TRP A 663 36.88 -28.66 19.86
N GLY A 664 36.84 -27.96 21.01
CA GLY A 664 38.05 -27.65 21.79
C GLY A 664 39.01 -26.70 21.07
N GLU A 665 38.58 -26.07 19.98
CA GLU A 665 39.38 -25.16 19.16
C GLU A 665 39.45 -23.78 19.84
N LYS A 666 40.63 -23.38 20.29
CA LYS A 666 40.87 -22.03 20.81
C LYS A 666 41.24 -21.10 19.66
N LEU A 667 40.38 -20.13 19.41
CA LEU A 667 40.56 -19.14 18.36
C LEU A 667 40.84 -17.76 18.97
N ASN A 668 41.92 -17.12 18.53
CA ASN A 668 42.24 -15.74 18.90
C ASN A 668 41.99 -14.81 17.71
N LEU A 669 40.71 -14.56 17.41
CA LEU A 669 40.29 -13.58 16.42
C LEU A 669 39.96 -12.26 17.11
N LYS A 670 40.60 -11.19 16.64
CA LYS A 670 40.35 -9.82 17.07
C LYS A 670 40.18 -8.92 15.86
N GLU A 671 39.29 -7.94 15.96
CA GLU A 671 39.25 -6.84 14.99
C GLU A 671 40.42 -5.88 15.23
N GLU A 672 40.79 -5.15 14.18
CA GLU A 672 41.79 -4.08 14.21
C GLU A 672 41.50 -3.10 15.37
N TYR A 673 42.51 -2.83 16.19
CA TYR A 673 42.44 -1.96 17.38
C TYR A 673 41.37 -2.35 18.42
N SER A 674 40.93 -3.61 18.49
CA SER A 674 39.91 -4.04 19.44
C SER A 674 40.26 -3.79 20.91
N ASP A 675 41.56 -3.72 21.21
CA ASP A 675 42.12 -3.54 22.55
C ASP A 675 42.04 -2.08 23.05
N ILE A 676 41.63 -1.13 22.20
CA ILE A 676 41.35 0.25 22.63
C ILE A 676 40.13 0.27 23.56
N ASP A 677 40.30 0.89 24.73
CA ASP A 677 39.24 1.06 25.73
C ASP A 677 38.50 2.38 25.53
N LEU A 678 37.18 2.32 25.45
CA LEU A 678 36.32 3.47 25.15
C LEU A 678 35.34 3.73 26.30
N ILE A 679 35.27 4.98 26.74
CA ILE A 679 34.24 5.46 27.67
C ILE A 679 33.15 6.14 26.83
N ILE A 680 32.00 5.47 26.70
CA ILE A 680 30.89 5.91 25.86
C ILE A 680 29.64 6.17 26.70
N ASP A 681 29.24 7.44 26.77
CA ASP A 681 28.03 7.89 27.46
C ASP A 681 26.75 7.46 26.70
N GLU A 682 25.62 7.35 27.39
CA GLU A 682 24.36 6.82 26.82
C GLU A 682 23.85 7.62 25.61
N HIS A 683 24.04 8.94 25.62
CA HIS A 683 23.66 9.80 24.48
C HIS A 683 24.52 9.53 23.24
N ILE A 684 25.79 9.13 23.40
CA ILE A 684 26.67 8.73 22.30
C ILE A 684 26.26 7.37 21.77
N LYS A 685 25.89 6.41 22.63
CA LYS A 685 25.35 5.12 22.18
C LYS A 685 24.09 5.32 21.32
N LYS A 686 23.21 6.24 21.71
CA LYS A 686 22.06 6.61 20.87
C LYS A 686 22.50 7.21 19.53
N LEU A 687 23.47 8.12 19.53
CA LEU A 687 24.01 8.72 18.32
C LEU A 687 24.66 7.68 17.39
N MET A 688 25.32 6.66 17.94
CA MET A 688 25.88 5.52 17.22
C MET A 688 24.78 4.74 16.48
N GLU A 689 23.68 4.42 17.18
CA GLU A 689 22.53 3.73 16.59
C GLU A 689 21.85 4.57 15.50
N ASP A 690 21.64 5.86 15.76
CA ASP A 690 20.97 6.79 14.83
C ASP A 690 21.82 7.03 13.56
N ARG A 691 23.15 7.02 13.68
CA ARG A 691 24.10 7.25 12.57
C ARG A 691 24.68 5.98 11.97
N LEU A 692 24.27 4.79 12.44
CA LEU A 692 24.78 3.50 11.99
C LEU A 692 26.31 3.39 12.12
N ILE A 693 26.87 3.89 13.23
CA ILE A 693 28.31 3.86 13.54
C ILE A 693 28.58 2.79 14.59
N LEU A 694 29.54 1.90 14.33
CA LEU A 694 29.92 0.84 15.26
C LEU A 694 31.01 1.31 16.22
N GLU A 695 31.07 0.68 17.39
CA GLU A 695 32.18 0.86 18.32
C GLU A 695 33.52 0.50 17.65
N ALA A 696 33.53 -0.55 16.82
CA ALA A 696 34.69 -0.94 16.03
C ALA A 696 35.14 0.15 15.03
N ASP A 697 34.21 0.94 14.49
CA ASP A 697 34.54 2.05 13.60
C ASP A 697 35.25 3.16 14.39
N ILE A 698 34.77 3.48 15.61
CA ILE A 698 35.39 4.47 16.51
C ILE A 698 36.81 4.04 16.88
N LYS A 699 37.01 2.77 17.26
CA LYS A 699 38.34 2.23 17.59
C LYS A 699 39.29 2.32 16.40
N LYS A 700 38.80 2.01 15.19
CA LYS A 700 39.60 2.11 13.94
C LYS A 700 40.01 3.53 13.60
N VAL A 701 39.17 4.52 13.91
CA VAL A 701 39.53 5.94 13.75
C VAL A 701 40.63 6.33 14.74
N ILE A 702 40.41 6.09 16.04
CA ILE A 702 41.37 6.48 17.08
C ILE A 702 42.72 5.77 16.88
N GLY A 703 42.71 4.43 16.75
CA GLY A 703 43.94 3.65 16.62
C GLY A 703 44.77 4.07 15.41
N HIS A 704 44.12 4.26 14.26
CA HIS A 704 44.80 4.72 13.06
C HIS A 704 45.39 6.13 13.22
N SER A 705 44.63 7.05 13.80
CA SER A 705 45.10 8.42 14.02
C SER A 705 46.25 8.50 15.03
N GLU A 706 46.26 7.66 16.07
CA GLU A 706 47.38 7.57 17.03
C GLU A 706 48.64 6.99 16.37
N GLU A 707 48.50 5.99 15.49
CA GLU A 707 49.64 5.40 14.76
C GLU A 707 50.22 6.34 13.70
N ASN A 708 49.37 7.08 12.98
CA ASN A 708 49.79 7.91 11.83
C ASN A 708 49.92 9.41 12.18
N GLN A 709 49.69 9.77 13.45
CA GLN A 709 49.73 11.15 13.95
C GLN A 709 48.77 12.10 13.22
N ASN A 710 47.67 11.57 12.66
CA ASN A 710 46.62 12.36 12.01
C ASN A 710 45.53 12.76 13.03
N ILE A 711 45.88 13.68 13.93
CA ILE A 711 45.04 14.12 15.05
C ILE A 711 45.01 15.64 15.11
N PHE A 712 43.81 16.22 15.21
CA PHE A 712 43.61 17.62 15.55
C PHE A 712 43.46 17.77 17.06
N TYR A 713 44.18 18.71 17.68
CA TYR A 713 44.05 19.03 19.09
C TYR A 713 43.45 20.43 19.26
N ASN A 714 42.34 20.53 19.98
CA ASN A 714 41.72 21.80 20.31
C ASN A 714 42.23 22.28 21.69
N THR A 715 42.99 23.37 21.69
CA THR A 715 43.60 23.94 22.90
C THR A 715 42.60 24.64 23.84
N GLU A 716 41.39 24.96 23.39
CA GLU A 716 40.39 25.66 24.21
C GLU A 716 39.64 24.71 25.15
N ASN A 717 39.38 23.48 24.69
CA ASN A 717 38.63 22.47 25.45
C ASN A 717 39.44 21.19 25.76
N ASN A 718 40.67 21.09 25.24
CA ASN A 718 41.54 19.91 25.35
C ASN A 718 40.98 18.64 24.70
N HIS A 719 40.14 18.79 23.67
CA HIS A 719 39.61 17.67 22.91
C HIS A 719 40.52 17.31 21.73
N TYR A 720 40.49 16.03 21.37
CA TYR A 720 41.10 15.48 20.18
C TYR A 720 40.01 15.21 19.15
N LEU A 721 40.28 15.53 17.89
CA LEU A 721 39.42 15.21 16.77
C LEU A 721 40.23 14.39 15.76
N SER A 722 39.69 13.25 15.39
CA SER A 722 40.33 12.30 14.48
C SER A 722 39.34 11.83 13.44
N PHE A 723 39.87 11.44 12.28
CA PHE A 723 39.06 10.91 11.21
C PHE A 723 39.77 9.77 10.49
N ARG A 724 38.97 8.89 9.88
CA ARG A 724 39.45 7.84 8.98
C ARG A 724 38.40 7.56 7.92
N ARG A 725 38.81 7.43 6.67
CA ARG A 725 37.97 6.93 5.60
C ARG A 725 38.07 5.41 5.55
N MET A 726 36.93 4.76 5.79
CA MET A 726 36.77 3.32 5.68
C MET A 726 35.85 3.02 4.51
N LEU A 727 36.45 2.49 3.44
CA LEU A 727 35.81 2.27 2.14
C LEU A 727 35.24 3.59 1.56
N ASN A 728 33.92 3.76 1.62
CA ASN A 728 33.18 4.89 1.05
C ASN A 728 32.63 5.85 2.12
N VAL A 729 32.97 5.67 3.40
CA VAL A 729 32.50 6.50 4.51
C VAL A 729 33.69 7.02 5.31
N THR A 730 33.70 8.32 5.57
CA THR A 730 34.64 8.97 6.48
C THR A 730 33.96 9.14 7.83
N TYR A 731 34.59 8.60 8.86
CA TYR A 731 34.15 8.66 10.25
C TYR A 731 34.99 9.67 11.00
N TRP A 732 34.35 10.46 11.83
CA TRP A 732 34.96 11.45 12.71
C TRP A 732 34.63 11.13 14.15
N VAL A 733 35.64 11.23 15.01
CA VAL A 733 35.51 10.99 16.44
C VAL A 733 36.16 12.15 17.17
N GLU A 734 35.38 12.80 18.03
CA GLU A 734 35.89 13.76 19.00
C GLU A 734 35.96 13.09 20.37
N TYR A 735 37.11 13.18 21.04
CA TYR A 735 37.37 12.45 22.29
C TYR A 735 38.35 13.18 23.22
N VAL A 736 38.37 12.77 24.48
CA VAL A 736 39.37 13.19 25.47
C VAL A 736 40.13 11.95 25.95
N LYS A 737 41.46 12.05 26.04
CA LYS A 737 42.31 10.99 26.61
C LYS A 737 42.13 10.94 28.12
N ASN A 738 41.88 9.75 28.67
CA ASN A 738 41.70 9.50 30.10
C ASN A 738 42.54 8.29 30.53
N GLY A 739 43.82 8.52 30.81
CA GLY A 739 44.79 7.44 30.98
C GLY A 739 44.94 6.63 29.69
N ASP A 740 44.78 5.31 29.79
CA ASP A 740 44.82 4.38 28.65
C ASP A 740 43.45 4.26 27.92
N SER A 741 42.43 4.99 28.38
CA SER A 741 41.08 4.97 27.83
C SER A 741 40.73 6.27 27.10
N TYR A 742 39.76 6.20 26.19
CA TYR A 742 39.30 7.34 25.39
C TYR A 742 37.85 7.65 25.69
N LYS A 743 37.56 8.83 26.26
CA LYS A 743 36.19 9.29 26.48
C LYS A 743 35.65 9.96 25.23
N ILE A 744 34.59 9.40 24.66
CA ILE A 744 33.99 9.91 23.42
C ILE A 744 33.08 11.09 23.73
N ILE A 745 33.29 12.21 23.05
CA ILE A 745 32.51 13.45 23.18
C ILE A 745 31.44 13.54 22.09
N THR A 746 31.78 13.22 20.85
CA THR A 746 30.81 13.14 19.75
C THR A 746 31.36 12.32 18.59
N ILE A 747 30.47 11.91 17.70
CA ILE A 747 30.80 11.14 16.50
C ILE A 747 30.01 11.65 15.30
N TYR A 748 30.61 11.55 14.13
CA TYR A 748 30.00 11.97 12.88
C TYR A 748 30.50 11.10 11.73
N SER A 749 29.69 10.99 10.67
CA SER A 749 30.11 10.30 9.45
C SER A 749 29.53 10.98 8.21
N HIS A 750 30.30 10.93 7.12
CA HIS A 750 29.90 11.45 5.81
C HIS A 750 30.56 10.63 4.69
N ARG A 751 30.22 10.93 3.42
CA ARG A 751 30.83 10.25 2.26
C ARG A 751 31.84 11.07 1.47
N MET A 752 32.01 12.35 1.83
CA MET A 752 33.04 13.20 1.22
C MET A 752 34.43 12.63 1.51
N ASP A 753 35.33 12.78 0.54
CA ASP A 753 36.75 12.51 0.70
C ASP A 753 37.43 13.68 1.42
N VAL A 754 38.33 13.41 2.35
CA VAL A 754 39.07 14.42 3.11
C VAL A 754 40.52 14.33 2.70
N GLN A 755 41.01 15.32 1.95
CA GLN A 755 42.39 15.31 1.47
C GLN A 755 43.36 15.45 2.65
N GLY A 756 44.38 14.59 2.71
CA GLY A 756 45.40 14.59 3.75
C GLY A 756 45.33 13.42 4.74
N GLU A 757 44.66 12.32 4.38
CA GLU A 757 44.81 11.02 5.05
C GLU A 757 46.18 10.39 4.79
#